data_AF-A0A098VZ08-F1
#
_entry.id   AF-A0A098VZ08-F1
#
_cell.length_a   1.000
_cell.length_b   1.000
_cell.length_c   1.000
_cell.angle_alpha   90.00
_cell.angle_beta   90.00
_cell.angle_gamma   90.00
#
_symmetry.space_group_name_H-M   'P 1'
#
loop_
_entity.id
_entity.type
_entity.pdbx_description
1 polymer ?
#
loop_
_entity_poly.entity_id
_entity_poly.type
_entity_poly.pdbx_seq_one_letter_code
_entity_poly.pdbx_strand_id
1 'polypeptide(L)'
;MPEFRTERVRQLIESKPRSLLEAGDNALSSPSKPVNNSTIFATIFGEQVFGRRQMEACLPKPVFSAFLDQICKGTTMDKSTCDAIAHAARVWAQEKGATHFTHWFQPHTNSTAEKHDSFLSLKMSATEMGFESTPIDAFSGSSLLQAEPDASSFPNGGARTTFEARGYTVWDPSSPMFIQKGPHGTSVLYIPSIFLSYNGDALDEKTGLLRSIDAVAKASCRLIKFLGNDKAADADVRVIPTLGCEQEFFLIDRSLYAHRPDLRLTGRTLLGKMPPKHQQLEDHYFGNIPSRVLAAISEAELELWKLGVPIKTRHNEVAPNQFEVAPIFEDANISVDHNLLTMEVIHKVAHRHNLKALFHEKPFAGVNGSGKHCNWSLLTSSGVNMLEPGNAPEENILFLATLLAVLMAVQDHGPLLRAAVASASNDHRLGANEAPPAIVSVFLGAYLSEVLNSIENGQSPQNLYRPTLKSISVGRRTLDVKLSSMPEICQDPTDRNRTSPFAFTGNKFEFRAVGSKQSPSFPVAVLNSGVAEAMNYICDRLESGDNAMALIRQLISKTKSVRFEGDNYSKEWEVEAERRGLLNIKTSPNSYSLLSKSNHREMLIEKCKVYSEAELNARFHVLLEKYAKDLLIESRTMVSMVRQFVLPVAFKYRRELMSGVTLQVSSSFPHKQPLEDVLSSSLKINAAEQDTCQRLSLEIDSAYRVLLQLESEVEKVEAIEHQNGDPLCQSLAAEKLTLLMSELRVHVDKLEELSPDEYWQLPKYSDIFFN
;
A
#
# COMPACT_ATOMS: atom_id res chain seq x y z
N MET A 1 -14.40 50.22 -1.21
CA MET A 1 -15.06 49.22 -2.07
C MET A 1 -15.01 47.85 -1.39
N PRO A 2 -15.84 47.59 -0.35
CA PRO A 2 -15.77 46.36 0.45
C PRO A 2 -16.84 45.31 0.09
N GLU A 3 -17.73 45.60 -0.86
CA GLU A 3 -18.87 44.72 -1.21
C GLU A 3 -18.54 43.65 -2.27
N PHE A 4 -17.32 43.58 -2.78
CA PHE A 4 -16.95 42.69 -3.89
C PHE A 4 -16.44 41.29 -3.48
N ARG A 5 -16.22 41.00 -2.19
CA ARG A 5 -15.57 39.73 -1.76
C ARG A 5 -16.52 38.70 -1.15
N THR A 6 -17.59 39.10 -0.48
CA THR A 6 -18.67 38.18 -0.08
C THR A 6 -19.44 37.66 -1.30
N GLU A 7 -19.53 38.49 -2.34
CA GLU A 7 -20.18 38.15 -3.61
C GLU A 7 -19.39 37.08 -4.39
N ARG A 8 -18.06 37.00 -4.29
CA ARG A 8 -17.28 36.05 -5.12
C ARG A 8 -17.31 34.61 -4.59
N VAL A 9 -17.38 34.45 -3.27
CA VAL A 9 -17.57 33.14 -2.62
C VAL A 9 -19.04 32.71 -2.67
N ARG A 10 -20.01 33.64 -2.50
CA ARG A 10 -21.44 33.36 -2.76
C ARG A 10 -21.73 33.09 -4.24
N GLN A 11 -21.13 33.84 -5.16
CA GLN A 11 -21.22 33.57 -6.59
C GLN A 11 -20.55 32.25 -6.95
N LEU A 12 -19.55 31.75 -6.23
CA LEU A 12 -19.01 30.39 -6.48
C LEU A 12 -19.94 29.27 -5.98
N ILE A 13 -20.79 29.55 -4.99
CA ILE A 13 -21.83 28.62 -4.50
C ILE A 13 -23.11 28.71 -5.38
N GLU A 14 -23.44 29.87 -5.94
CA GLU A 14 -24.64 30.10 -6.76
C GLU A 14 -24.40 30.08 -8.28
N SER A 15 -23.17 30.28 -8.76
CA SER A 15 -22.81 30.15 -10.18
C SER A 15 -22.60 28.69 -10.55
N LYS A 16 -23.72 28.01 -10.83
CA LYS A 16 -23.71 27.10 -11.97
C LYS A 16 -23.23 27.89 -13.19
N PRO A 17 -22.28 27.39 -14.01
CA PRO A 17 -21.88 28.08 -15.23
C PRO A 17 -23.08 28.12 -16.19
N ARG A 18 -23.72 29.29 -16.31
CA ARG A 18 -24.84 29.52 -17.24
C ARG A 18 -24.41 29.83 -18.68
N SER A 19 -23.13 29.64 -19.02
CA SER A 19 -22.60 29.88 -20.37
C SER A 19 -21.82 28.70 -20.97
N LEU A 20 -21.98 27.49 -20.41
CA LEU A 20 -21.60 26.22 -21.06
C LEU A 20 -22.83 25.36 -21.43
N LEU A 21 -24.03 25.95 -21.34
CA LEU A 21 -25.31 25.29 -21.59
C LEU A 21 -25.81 25.40 -23.06
N GLU A 22 -25.02 25.93 -23.98
CA GLU A 22 -25.39 25.96 -25.42
C GLU A 22 -24.35 25.32 -26.35
N ALA A 23 -23.32 24.66 -25.82
CA ALA A 23 -22.36 23.86 -26.60
C ALA A 23 -22.00 22.51 -25.94
N GLY A 24 -22.82 22.03 -25.00
CA GLY A 24 -22.54 20.87 -24.15
C GLY A 24 -23.60 19.77 -24.14
N ASP A 25 -24.59 19.81 -25.04
CA ASP A 25 -25.72 18.88 -25.02
C ASP A 25 -25.41 17.45 -25.53
N ASN A 26 -24.15 17.12 -25.85
CA ASN A 26 -23.78 15.80 -26.35
C ASN A 26 -22.71 15.04 -25.52
N ALA A 27 -22.37 15.46 -24.29
CA ALA A 27 -21.34 14.77 -23.50
C ALA A 27 -21.61 14.60 -21.99
N LEU A 28 -22.84 14.82 -21.54
CA LEU A 28 -23.27 14.44 -20.19
C LEU A 28 -23.93 13.06 -20.24
N SER A 29 -23.14 11.98 -20.13
CA SER A 29 -23.73 10.71 -19.71
C SER A 29 -24.16 10.85 -18.25
N SER A 30 -25.47 10.91 -18.05
CA SER A 30 -26.17 10.80 -16.77
C SER A 30 -25.52 9.76 -15.83
N PRO A 31 -25.60 9.92 -14.49
CA PRO A 31 -25.35 8.79 -13.59
C PRO A 31 -26.20 7.62 -14.09
N SER A 32 -25.56 6.46 -14.21
CA SER A 32 -26.12 5.24 -14.78
C SER A 32 -27.58 5.04 -14.36
N LYS A 33 -28.42 4.63 -15.32
CA LYS A 33 -29.82 4.22 -15.08
C LYS A 33 -29.91 3.41 -13.77
N PRO A 34 -30.97 3.59 -12.95
CA PRO A 34 -31.17 2.74 -11.78
C PRO A 34 -31.07 1.29 -12.23
N VAL A 35 -30.11 0.56 -11.65
CA VAL A 35 -29.89 -0.86 -11.92
C VAL A 35 -31.23 -1.54 -11.64
N ASN A 36 -31.79 -2.15 -12.68
CA ASN A 36 -33.12 -2.77 -12.63
C ASN A 36 -33.16 -3.78 -11.46
N ASN A 37 -34.20 -3.67 -10.63
CA ASN A 37 -34.41 -4.48 -9.44
C ASN A 37 -34.48 -5.98 -9.76
N SER A 38 -33.36 -6.71 -9.71
CA SER A 38 -33.23 -8.15 -9.38
C SER A 38 -31.80 -8.70 -9.58
N THR A 39 -30.76 -7.88 -9.66
CA THR A 39 -29.40 -8.39 -9.85
C THR A 39 -28.93 -9.08 -8.57
N ILE A 40 -28.97 -10.40 -8.56
CA ILE A 40 -28.33 -11.20 -7.52
C ILE A 40 -26.83 -10.93 -7.67
N PHE A 41 -26.15 -10.37 -6.67
CA PHE A 41 -24.72 -10.01 -6.79
C PHE A 41 -23.83 -11.20 -7.22
N ALA A 42 -24.26 -12.43 -6.92
CA ALA A 42 -23.62 -13.65 -7.41
C ALA A 42 -23.62 -13.80 -8.95
N THR A 43 -24.55 -13.18 -9.69
CA THR A 43 -24.61 -13.28 -11.16
C THR A 43 -23.67 -12.33 -11.87
N ILE A 44 -23.29 -11.21 -11.24
CA ILE A 44 -22.34 -10.24 -11.82
C ILE A 44 -20.89 -10.55 -11.46
N PHE A 45 -20.68 -11.39 -10.44
CA PHE A 45 -19.35 -11.70 -9.95
C PHE A 45 -18.52 -12.39 -11.04
N GLY A 46 -17.36 -11.82 -11.36
CA GLY A 46 -16.46 -12.33 -12.39
C GLY A 46 -17.02 -12.25 -13.82
N GLU A 47 -18.05 -11.44 -14.07
CA GLU A 47 -18.65 -11.31 -15.41
C GLU A 47 -17.63 -10.84 -16.47
N GLN A 48 -16.65 -10.03 -16.05
CA GLN A 48 -15.60 -9.48 -16.92
C GLN A 48 -14.28 -10.25 -16.82
N VAL A 49 -14.33 -11.51 -16.36
CA VAL A 49 -13.16 -12.37 -16.17
C VAL A 49 -13.23 -13.60 -17.07
N PHE A 50 -12.15 -13.83 -17.81
CA PHE A 50 -11.93 -15.05 -18.59
C PHE A 50 -11.26 -16.10 -17.69
N GLY A 51 -12.06 -16.66 -16.78
CA GLY A 51 -11.61 -17.67 -15.83
C GLY A 51 -11.75 -19.10 -16.37
N ARG A 52 -11.50 -20.08 -15.50
CA ARG A 52 -11.57 -21.52 -15.84
C ARG A 52 -12.93 -21.93 -16.40
N ARG A 53 -14.02 -21.38 -15.88
CA ARG A 53 -15.39 -21.68 -16.33
C ARG A 53 -15.65 -21.23 -17.76
N GLN A 54 -15.15 -20.05 -18.13
CA GLN A 54 -15.25 -19.51 -19.49
C GLN A 54 -14.34 -20.28 -20.44
N MET A 55 -13.12 -20.61 -19.99
CA MET A 55 -12.19 -21.46 -20.75
C MET A 55 -12.78 -22.84 -21.04
N GLU A 56 -13.42 -23.49 -20.07
CA GLU A 56 -14.07 -24.79 -20.26
C GLU A 56 -15.23 -24.73 -21.28
N ALA A 57 -15.97 -23.62 -21.31
CA ALA A 57 -17.07 -23.42 -22.24
C ALA A 57 -16.60 -23.10 -23.68
N CYS A 58 -15.47 -22.40 -23.84
CA CYS A 58 -14.97 -21.94 -25.14
C CYS A 58 -13.94 -22.90 -25.78
N LEU A 59 -13.22 -23.69 -24.99
CA LEU A 59 -12.14 -24.55 -25.48
C LEU A 59 -12.60 -25.99 -25.73
N PRO A 60 -12.04 -26.70 -26.73
CA PRO A 60 -12.24 -28.13 -26.87
C PRO A 60 -11.76 -28.91 -25.63
N LYS A 61 -12.50 -29.94 -25.21
CA LYS A 61 -12.19 -30.77 -24.02
C LYS A 61 -10.73 -31.24 -23.95
N PRO A 62 -10.08 -31.72 -25.03
CA PRO A 62 -8.68 -32.15 -24.96
C PRO A 62 -7.71 -31.00 -24.65
N VAL A 63 -7.96 -29.81 -25.21
CA VAL A 63 -7.14 -28.61 -25.00
C VAL A 63 -7.29 -28.10 -23.57
N PHE A 64 -8.53 -28.07 -23.06
CA PHE A 64 -8.78 -27.67 -21.67
C PHE A 64 -8.14 -28.63 -20.66
N SER A 65 -8.22 -29.94 -20.90
CA SER A 65 -7.55 -30.93 -20.04
C SER A 65 -6.03 -30.78 -20.10
N ALA A 66 -5.45 -30.54 -21.28
CA ALA A 66 -4.01 -30.31 -21.42
C ALA A 66 -3.56 -29.04 -20.68
N PHE A 67 -4.34 -27.96 -20.76
CA PHE A 67 -4.10 -26.73 -20.04
C PHE A 67 -4.10 -26.92 -18.52
N LEU A 68 -5.11 -27.62 -17.97
CA LEU A 68 -5.17 -27.92 -16.53
C LEU A 68 -3.98 -28.78 -16.09
N ASP A 69 -3.63 -29.79 -16.88
CA ASP A 69 -2.47 -30.64 -16.60
C ASP A 69 -1.16 -29.84 -16.60
N GLN A 70 -1.00 -28.90 -17.53
CA GLN A 70 0.19 -28.07 -17.64
C GLN A 70 0.33 -27.09 -16.48
N ILE A 71 -0.76 -26.43 -16.08
CA ILE A 71 -0.78 -25.57 -14.88
C ILE A 71 -0.47 -26.39 -13.64
N CYS A 72 -1.11 -27.56 -13.52
CA CYS A 72 -0.87 -28.42 -12.38
C CYS A 72 0.59 -28.89 -12.34
N LYS A 73 1.14 -29.39 -13.43
CA LYS A 73 2.50 -29.95 -13.44
C LYS A 73 3.61 -28.88 -13.52
N GLY A 74 3.26 -27.61 -13.76
CA GLY A 74 4.22 -26.53 -13.96
C GLY A 74 5.05 -26.69 -15.24
N THR A 75 4.49 -27.35 -16.26
CA THR A 75 5.18 -27.60 -17.54
C THR A 75 4.92 -26.47 -18.54
N THR A 76 5.84 -26.28 -19.48
CA THR A 76 5.69 -25.29 -20.56
C THR A 76 4.44 -25.57 -21.39
N MET A 77 3.67 -24.52 -21.69
CA MET A 77 2.50 -24.62 -22.53
C MET A 77 2.90 -24.89 -23.98
N ASP A 78 2.20 -25.80 -24.65
CA ASP A 78 2.39 -26.06 -26.06
C ASP A 78 1.78 -24.95 -26.92
N LYS A 79 2.38 -24.70 -28.08
CA LYS A 79 1.95 -23.64 -28.99
C LYS A 79 0.49 -23.83 -29.45
N SER A 80 0.06 -25.07 -29.68
CA SER A 80 -1.32 -25.38 -30.07
C SER A 80 -2.33 -24.98 -29.00
N THR A 81 -2.09 -25.30 -27.73
CA THR A 81 -2.93 -24.87 -26.61
C THR A 81 -2.94 -23.35 -26.48
N CYS A 82 -1.78 -22.69 -26.63
CA CYS A 82 -1.71 -21.22 -26.58
C CYS A 82 -2.48 -20.54 -27.72
N ASP A 83 -2.38 -21.03 -28.95
CA ASP A 83 -3.12 -20.49 -30.09
C ASP A 83 -4.63 -20.69 -29.92
N ALA A 84 -5.06 -21.82 -29.37
CA ALA A 84 -6.47 -22.08 -29.06
C ALA A 84 -6.99 -21.14 -27.95
N ILE A 85 -6.21 -20.93 -26.89
CA ILE A 85 -6.55 -19.99 -25.79
C ILE A 85 -6.62 -18.56 -26.31
N ALA A 86 -5.63 -18.12 -27.09
CA ALA A 86 -5.62 -16.79 -27.67
C ALA A 86 -6.85 -16.55 -28.55
N HIS A 87 -7.19 -17.50 -29.43
CA HIS A 87 -8.39 -17.41 -30.24
C HIS A 87 -9.67 -17.30 -29.39
N ALA A 88 -9.83 -18.18 -28.40
CA ALA A 88 -10.99 -18.17 -27.51
C ALA A 88 -11.10 -16.87 -26.69
N ALA A 89 -9.98 -16.40 -26.13
CA ALA A 89 -9.92 -15.17 -25.35
C ALA A 89 -10.27 -13.95 -26.20
N ARG A 90 -9.77 -13.88 -27.45
CA ARG A 90 -10.12 -12.81 -28.39
C ARG A 90 -11.61 -12.79 -28.71
N VAL A 91 -12.18 -13.95 -29.09
CA VAL A 91 -13.62 -14.03 -29.43
C VAL A 91 -14.48 -13.62 -28.25
N TRP A 92 -14.20 -14.18 -27.06
CA TRP A 92 -14.89 -13.80 -25.82
C TRP A 92 -14.75 -12.30 -25.50
N ALA A 93 -13.58 -11.73 -25.73
CA ALA A 93 -13.35 -10.32 -25.47
C ALA A 93 -14.07 -9.41 -26.46
N GLN A 94 -14.07 -9.76 -27.75
CA GLN A 94 -14.77 -9.03 -28.80
C GLN A 94 -16.30 -9.07 -28.61
N GLU A 95 -16.86 -10.19 -28.14
CA GLU A 95 -18.27 -10.29 -27.75
C GLU A 95 -18.65 -9.30 -26.63
N LYS A 96 -17.68 -8.96 -25.77
CA LYS A 96 -17.80 -7.94 -24.71
C LYS A 96 -17.39 -6.53 -25.17
N GLY A 97 -17.13 -6.34 -26.46
CA GLY A 97 -16.77 -5.05 -27.06
C GLY A 97 -15.30 -4.66 -26.90
N ALA A 98 -14.41 -5.62 -26.64
CA ALA A 98 -12.97 -5.35 -26.61
C ALA A 98 -12.42 -5.12 -28.01
N THR A 99 -11.67 -4.03 -28.16
CA THR A 99 -11.01 -3.64 -29.41
C THR A 99 -9.50 -3.73 -29.32
N HIS A 100 -8.96 -3.68 -28.09
CA HIS A 100 -7.53 -3.76 -27.80
C HIS A 100 -7.26 -4.89 -26.80
N PHE A 101 -5.99 -5.28 -26.70
CA PHE A 101 -5.45 -6.10 -25.63
C PHE A 101 -4.19 -5.45 -25.05
N THR A 102 -3.81 -5.88 -23.86
CA THR A 102 -2.59 -5.43 -23.20
C THR A 102 -1.98 -6.51 -22.34
N HIS A 103 -0.65 -6.57 -22.32
CA HIS A 103 0.09 -7.31 -21.31
C HIS A 103 0.19 -6.44 -20.06
N TRP A 104 -0.50 -6.87 -19.01
CA TRP A 104 -0.61 -6.16 -17.75
C TRP A 104 0.40 -6.74 -16.75
N PHE A 105 1.39 -5.94 -16.36
CA PHE A 105 2.48 -6.40 -15.48
C PHE A 105 2.85 -5.37 -14.42
N GLN A 106 3.66 -5.77 -13.45
CA GLN A 106 3.97 -5.00 -12.24
C GLN A 106 5.47 -4.64 -12.18
N PRO A 107 5.95 -3.59 -12.87
CA PRO A 107 7.36 -3.19 -12.77
C PRO A 107 7.70 -2.70 -11.35
N HIS A 108 8.99 -2.47 -11.06
CA HIS A 108 9.51 -1.96 -9.77
C HIS A 108 9.09 -0.50 -9.42
N THR A 109 7.93 -0.04 -9.90
CA THR A 109 7.38 1.29 -9.63
C THR A 109 6.34 1.29 -8.49
N ASN A 110 5.93 0.13 -7.97
CA ASN A 110 4.76 -0.07 -7.09
C ASN A 110 3.42 0.26 -7.77
N SER A 111 3.36 0.16 -9.10
CA SER A 111 2.14 0.35 -9.89
C SER A 111 2.14 -0.64 -11.06
N THR A 112 1.02 -0.71 -11.77
CA THR A 112 0.85 -1.57 -12.95
C THR A 112 1.28 -0.81 -14.20
N ALA A 113 1.72 -1.55 -15.22
CA ALA A 113 2.04 -1.03 -16.53
C ALA A 113 1.22 -1.74 -17.61
N GLU A 114 0.88 -0.98 -18.65
CA GLU A 114 0.06 -1.43 -19.77
C GLU A 114 0.48 -0.72 -21.07
N LYS A 115 0.38 -1.46 -22.16
CA LYS A 115 0.48 -0.95 -23.54
C LYS A 115 -0.69 -1.53 -24.34
N HIS A 116 -1.51 -0.69 -24.95
CA HIS A 116 -2.73 -1.13 -25.63
C HIS A 116 -2.44 -1.38 -27.11
N ASP A 117 -2.48 -2.64 -27.51
CA ASP A 117 -2.33 -3.08 -28.90
C ASP A 117 -3.70 -3.43 -29.48
N SER A 118 -3.96 -3.04 -30.73
CA SER A 118 -5.24 -3.33 -31.39
C SER A 118 -5.30 -4.78 -31.86
N PHE A 119 -6.50 -5.39 -31.80
CA PHE A 119 -6.72 -6.68 -32.46
C PHE A 119 -6.66 -6.57 -33.99
N LEU A 120 -6.87 -5.38 -34.54
CA LEU A 120 -6.84 -5.15 -35.98
C LEU A 120 -5.43 -5.33 -36.54
N SER A 121 -5.27 -6.27 -37.45
CA SER A 121 -4.05 -6.56 -38.20
C SER A 121 -4.32 -6.55 -39.70
N LEU A 122 -3.31 -6.23 -40.51
CA LEU A 122 -3.43 -6.19 -41.96
C LEU A 122 -2.77 -7.42 -42.57
N LYS A 123 -3.59 -8.33 -43.10
CA LYS A 123 -3.10 -9.47 -43.87
C LYS A 123 -2.80 -9.04 -45.30
N MET A 124 -1.52 -8.99 -45.64
CA MET A 124 -1.07 -8.76 -47.01
C MET A 124 -1.14 -10.07 -47.80
N SER A 125 -1.88 -10.07 -48.89
CA SER A 125 -1.91 -11.18 -49.85
C SER A 125 -1.33 -10.70 -51.17
N ALA A 126 -0.36 -11.43 -51.71
CA ALA A 126 0.18 -11.16 -53.03
C ALA A 126 -0.83 -11.63 -54.08
N THR A 127 -1.32 -10.70 -54.89
CA THR A 127 -2.15 -10.96 -56.06
C THR A 127 -1.36 -10.64 -57.33
N GLU A 128 -1.83 -11.11 -58.48
CA GLU A 128 -1.18 -10.85 -59.78
C GLU A 128 -1.10 -9.35 -60.13
N MET A 129 -1.86 -8.49 -59.44
CA MET A 129 -1.93 -7.03 -59.64
C MET A 129 -1.21 -6.23 -58.53
N GLY A 130 -0.54 -6.89 -57.57
CA GLY A 130 0.17 -6.24 -56.46
C GLY A 130 -0.18 -6.82 -55.08
N PHE A 131 0.16 -6.10 -54.01
CA PHE A 131 -0.20 -6.49 -52.65
C PHE A 131 -1.57 -5.94 -52.27
N GLU A 132 -2.51 -6.82 -51.92
CA GLU A 132 -3.81 -6.44 -51.35
C GLU A 132 -3.76 -6.61 -49.82
N SER A 133 -4.06 -5.54 -49.08
CA SER A 133 -4.13 -5.58 -47.61
C SER A 133 -5.58 -5.77 -47.15
N THR A 134 -5.88 -6.91 -46.54
CA THR A 134 -7.19 -7.18 -45.95
C THR A 134 -7.14 -7.00 -44.43
N PRO A 135 -8.04 -6.21 -43.83
CA PRO A 135 -8.10 -6.09 -42.38
C PRO A 135 -8.65 -7.39 -41.78
N ILE A 136 -7.95 -7.92 -40.78
CA ILE A 136 -8.36 -9.08 -40.00
C ILE A 136 -8.16 -8.78 -38.52
N ASP A 137 -9.06 -9.26 -37.67
CA ASP A 137 -8.77 -9.29 -36.24
C ASP A 137 -7.90 -10.51 -35.95
N ALA A 138 -6.75 -10.30 -35.31
CA ALA A 138 -5.77 -11.33 -35.01
C ALA A 138 -5.29 -11.20 -33.56
N PHE A 139 -5.22 -12.33 -32.87
CA PHE A 139 -4.54 -12.47 -31.59
C PHE A 139 -3.91 -13.85 -31.55
N SER A 140 -2.59 -13.92 -31.51
CA SER A 140 -1.84 -15.16 -31.66
C SER A 140 -1.37 -15.71 -30.30
N GLY A 141 -1.26 -17.03 -30.19
CA GLY A 141 -0.70 -17.68 -29.00
C GLY A 141 0.77 -17.33 -28.78
N SER A 142 1.48 -16.90 -29.83
CA SER A 142 2.83 -16.36 -29.69
C SER A 142 2.88 -15.15 -28.75
N SER A 143 1.88 -14.28 -28.78
CA SER A 143 1.81 -13.12 -27.89
C SER A 143 1.60 -13.53 -26.43
N LEU A 144 0.90 -14.64 -26.17
CA LEU A 144 0.77 -15.18 -24.80
C LEU A 144 2.07 -15.79 -24.29
N LEU A 145 2.82 -16.47 -25.17
CA LEU A 145 4.10 -17.09 -24.81
C LEU A 145 5.20 -16.05 -24.58
N GLN A 146 5.30 -15.07 -25.47
CA GLN A 146 6.33 -14.03 -25.41
C GLN A 146 5.91 -12.81 -26.23
N ALA A 147 5.75 -11.67 -25.56
CA ALA A 147 5.56 -10.37 -26.19
C ALA A 147 6.71 -9.41 -25.82
N GLU A 148 6.92 -8.37 -26.62
CA GLU A 148 7.93 -7.35 -26.41
C GLU A 148 7.22 -6.02 -26.07
N PRO A 149 7.19 -5.60 -24.79
CA PRO A 149 6.41 -4.42 -24.36
C PRO A 149 7.05 -3.06 -24.71
N ASP A 150 8.17 -3.00 -25.45
CA ASP A 150 8.97 -1.78 -25.70
C ASP A 150 9.17 -0.94 -24.42
N ALA A 151 9.86 -1.54 -23.46
CA ALA A 151 9.82 -1.15 -22.05
C ALA A 151 11.21 -0.71 -21.55
N SER A 152 11.82 0.23 -22.27
CA SER A 152 13.20 0.71 -22.02
C SER A 152 13.34 1.61 -20.79
N SER A 153 12.26 2.30 -20.40
CA SER A 153 12.30 3.39 -19.40
C SER A 153 11.97 2.96 -17.97
N PHE A 154 11.70 1.68 -17.71
CA PHE A 154 11.42 1.23 -16.35
C PHE A 154 12.69 1.15 -15.48
N PRO A 155 12.57 1.37 -14.16
CA PRO A 155 13.69 1.22 -13.23
C PRO A 155 14.29 -0.19 -13.33
N ASN A 156 15.59 -0.26 -13.56
CA ASN A 156 16.31 -1.52 -13.73
C ASN A 156 17.56 -1.63 -12.84
N GLY A 157 17.84 -0.62 -12.01
CA GLY A 157 18.92 -0.67 -11.02
C GLY A 157 20.32 -0.90 -11.59
N GLY A 158 20.55 -0.52 -12.85
CA GLY A 158 21.83 -0.76 -13.55
C GLY A 158 21.97 -2.17 -14.13
N ALA A 159 20.95 -3.03 -14.04
CA ALA A 159 20.93 -4.33 -14.72
C ALA A 159 20.88 -4.20 -16.26
N ARG A 160 20.52 -3.02 -16.77
CA ARG A 160 20.58 -2.68 -18.19
C ARG A 160 21.47 -1.46 -18.40
N THR A 161 22.18 -1.44 -19.51
CA THR A 161 22.83 -0.21 -19.97
C THR A 161 21.79 0.74 -20.60
N THR A 162 22.08 2.04 -20.63
CA THR A 162 21.12 3.07 -21.08
C THR A 162 20.71 2.96 -22.55
N PHE A 163 21.38 2.13 -23.36
CA PHE A 163 21.05 1.89 -24.77
C PHE A 163 20.32 0.56 -25.02
N GLU A 164 20.13 -0.29 -24.00
CA GLU A 164 19.45 -1.58 -24.11
C GLU A 164 17.96 -1.45 -23.75
N ALA A 165 17.09 -1.64 -24.75
CA ALA A 165 15.65 -1.41 -24.62
C ALA A 165 14.80 -2.70 -24.52
N ARG A 166 15.33 -3.85 -24.97
CA ARG A 166 14.53 -5.07 -25.15
C ARG A 166 14.21 -5.75 -23.82
N GLY A 167 12.94 -6.12 -23.66
CA GLY A 167 12.43 -6.94 -22.57
C GLY A 167 11.30 -7.82 -23.05
N TYR A 168 10.89 -8.78 -22.23
CA TYR A 168 9.87 -9.76 -22.60
C TYR A 168 8.75 -9.83 -21.57
N THR A 169 7.52 -9.88 -22.04
CA THR A 169 6.34 -10.21 -21.22
C THR A 169 5.86 -11.60 -21.53
N VAL A 170 5.55 -12.37 -20.49
CA VAL A 170 5.03 -13.73 -20.59
C VAL A 170 3.75 -13.81 -19.76
N TRP A 171 2.68 -14.37 -20.33
CA TRP A 171 1.41 -14.54 -19.62
C TRP A 171 1.57 -15.46 -18.40
N ASP A 172 1.02 -15.05 -17.25
CA ASP A 172 0.85 -15.88 -16.07
C ASP A 172 -0.52 -16.59 -16.12
N PRO A 173 -0.56 -17.91 -16.39
CA PRO A 173 -1.82 -18.64 -16.51
C PRO A 173 -2.51 -18.92 -15.16
N SER A 174 -1.84 -18.64 -14.03
CA SER A 174 -2.46 -18.77 -12.70
C SER A 174 -3.39 -17.60 -12.37
N SER A 175 -3.21 -16.44 -13.03
CA SER A 175 -4.08 -15.27 -12.92
C SER A 175 -4.98 -15.14 -14.17
N PRO A 176 -6.31 -15.01 -14.01
CA PRO A 176 -7.22 -14.99 -15.15
C PRO A 176 -7.13 -13.67 -15.93
N MET A 177 -7.34 -13.74 -17.25
CA MET A 177 -7.48 -12.53 -18.08
C MET A 177 -8.78 -11.82 -17.74
N PHE A 178 -8.82 -10.49 -17.87
CA PHE A 178 -10.01 -9.71 -17.55
C PHE A 178 -10.21 -8.57 -18.56
N ILE A 179 -11.42 -7.99 -18.60
CA ILE A 179 -11.73 -6.86 -19.46
C ILE A 179 -12.06 -5.64 -18.63
N GLN A 180 -11.50 -4.51 -19.01
CA GLN A 180 -11.96 -3.21 -18.51
C GLN A 180 -12.53 -2.37 -19.65
N LYS A 181 -13.57 -1.60 -19.31
CA LYS A 181 -14.18 -0.64 -20.22
C LYS A 181 -13.31 0.61 -20.29
N GLY A 182 -12.95 0.98 -21.51
CA GLY A 182 -12.31 2.23 -21.84
C GLY A 182 -13.31 3.35 -22.17
N PRO A 183 -12.81 4.56 -22.42
CA PRO A 183 -13.62 5.66 -22.93
C PRO A 183 -14.15 5.36 -24.34
N HIS A 184 -15.20 6.10 -24.74
CA HIS A 184 -15.82 6.00 -26.07
C HIS A 184 -16.37 4.62 -26.44
N GLY A 185 -16.73 3.79 -25.45
CA GLY A 185 -17.29 2.46 -25.69
C GLY A 185 -16.27 1.42 -26.15
N THR A 186 -14.97 1.73 -26.04
CA THR A 186 -13.90 0.74 -26.24
C THR A 186 -13.77 -0.14 -25.00
N SER A 187 -13.29 -1.37 -25.15
CA SER A 187 -12.83 -2.19 -24.02
C SER A 187 -11.47 -2.79 -24.35
N VAL A 188 -10.71 -3.11 -23.30
CA VAL A 188 -9.36 -3.67 -23.43
C VAL A 188 -9.29 -5.00 -22.69
N LEU A 189 -8.74 -6.02 -23.34
CA LEU A 189 -8.42 -7.31 -22.73
C LEU A 189 -7.08 -7.22 -22.01
N TYR A 190 -7.07 -7.43 -20.71
CA TYR A 190 -5.89 -7.43 -19.86
C TYR A 190 -5.39 -8.86 -19.66
N ILE A 191 -4.10 -9.05 -19.94
CA ILE A 191 -3.42 -10.33 -19.82
C ILE A 191 -2.37 -10.22 -18.71
N PRO A 192 -2.63 -10.75 -17.51
CA PRO A 192 -1.67 -10.72 -16.41
C PRO A 192 -0.35 -11.36 -16.83
N SER A 193 0.74 -10.60 -16.81
CA SER A 193 2.03 -11.02 -17.36
C SER A 193 3.16 -10.76 -16.37
N ILE A 194 4.20 -11.56 -16.45
CA ILE A 194 5.50 -11.26 -15.84
C ILE A 194 6.36 -10.45 -16.81
N PHE A 195 7.31 -9.67 -16.31
CA PHE A 195 8.22 -8.87 -17.12
C PHE A 195 9.70 -9.17 -16.84
N LEU A 196 10.41 -9.57 -17.90
CA LEU A 196 11.79 -10.06 -17.87
C LEU A 196 12.72 -9.19 -18.71
N SER A 197 14.00 -9.18 -18.31
CA SER A 197 15.11 -8.57 -19.04
C SER A 197 15.44 -9.38 -20.30
N TYR A 198 16.24 -8.80 -21.20
CA TYR A 198 16.77 -9.53 -22.36
C TYR A 198 17.57 -10.78 -21.96
N ASN A 199 18.26 -10.72 -20.81
CA ASN A 199 19.06 -11.80 -20.26
C ASN A 199 18.24 -12.80 -19.42
N GLY A 200 16.95 -12.55 -19.22
CA GLY A 200 16.03 -13.40 -18.44
C GLY A 200 15.92 -13.05 -16.96
N ASP A 201 16.53 -11.95 -16.51
CA ASP A 201 16.38 -11.44 -15.13
C ASP A 201 14.99 -10.83 -14.92
N ALA A 202 14.40 -11.03 -13.75
CA ALA A 202 13.13 -10.40 -13.38
C ALA A 202 13.29 -8.88 -13.22
N LEU A 203 12.41 -8.12 -13.89
CA LEU A 203 12.31 -6.66 -13.77
C LEU A 203 10.94 -6.24 -13.21
N ASP A 204 10.27 -7.18 -12.56
CA ASP A 204 8.93 -7.04 -12.01
C ASP A 204 8.83 -7.56 -10.58
N GLU A 205 7.71 -7.24 -9.96
CA GLU A 205 7.38 -7.70 -8.61
C GLU A 205 6.75 -9.09 -8.61
N LYS A 206 6.11 -9.48 -9.72
CA LYS A 206 5.31 -10.72 -9.82
C LYS A 206 6.19 -11.97 -9.91
N THR A 207 7.30 -11.93 -10.65
CA THR A 207 8.20 -13.09 -10.77
C THR A 207 8.78 -13.50 -9.42
N GLY A 208 9.25 -12.54 -8.61
CA GLY A 208 9.75 -12.80 -7.26
C GLY A 208 8.68 -13.40 -6.34
N LEU A 209 7.44 -12.90 -6.43
CA LEU A 209 6.30 -13.46 -5.69
C LEU A 209 6.03 -14.91 -6.10
N LEU A 210 5.90 -15.21 -7.39
CA LEU A 210 5.63 -16.57 -7.89
C LEU A 210 6.69 -17.59 -7.48
N ARG A 211 7.99 -17.22 -7.58
CA ARG A 211 9.09 -18.08 -7.12
C ARG A 211 9.03 -18.32 -5.61
N SER A 212 8.68 -17.30 -4.81
CA SER A 212 8.51 -17.45 -3.36
C SER A 212 7.33 -18.35 -2.98
N ILE A 213 6.23 -18.28 -3.74
CA ILE A 213 5.04 -19.12 -3.56
C ILE A 213 5.40 -20.59 -3.80
N ASP A 214 6.13 -20.88 -4.87
CA ASP A 214 6.61 -22.23 -5.18
C ASP A 214 7.60 -22.74 -4.10
N ALA A 215 8.51 -21.89 -3.61
CA ALA A 215 9.45 -22.25 -2.55
C ALA A 215 8.74 -22.63 -1.24
N VAL A 216 7.79 -21.81 -0.77
CA VAL A 216 7.04 -22.11 0.47
C VAL A 216 6.09 -23.29 0.29
N ALA A 217 5.50 -23.44 -0.90
CA ALA A 217 4.65 -24.60 -1.22
C ALA A 217 5.45 -25.90 -1.13
N LYS A 218 6.64 -25.97 -1.77
CA LYS A 218 7.53 -27.15 -1.72
C LYS A 218 7.97 -27.48 -0.29
N ALA A 219 8.40 -26.48 0.47
CA ALA A 219 8.82 -26.66 1.87
C ALA A 219 7.66 -27.14 2.76
N SER A 220 6.47 -26.58 2.58
CA SER A 220 5.26 -26.98 3.32
C SER A 220 4.82 -28.39 2.97
N CYS A 221 4.85 -28.77 1.69
CA CYS A 221 4.55 -30.14 1.26
C CYS A 221 5.54 -31.16 1.85
N ARG A 222 6.83 -30.81 1.96
CA ARG A 222 7.84 -31.64 2.63
C ARG A 222 7.51 -31.81 4.11
N LEU A 223 7.17 -30.72 4.79
CA LEU A 223 6.81 -30.75 6.21
C LEU A 223 5.58 -31.63 6.49
N ILE A 224 4.53 -31.52 5.67
CA ILE A 224 3.31 -32.35 5.78
C ILE A 224 3.65 -33.84 5.62
N LYS A 225 4.54 -34.20 4.69
CA LYS A 225 4.95 -35.60 4.49
C LYS A 225 5.63 -36.21 5.72
N PHE A 226 6.36 -35.41 6.50
CA PHE A 226 7.03 -35.87 7.73
C PHE A 226 6.12 -35.89 8.96
N LEU A 227 5.19 -34.93 9.08
CA LEU A 227 4.38 -34.73 10.29
C LEU A 227 2.92 -35.17 10.17
N GLY A 228 2.45 -35.48 8.96
CA GLY A 228 1.05 -35.78 8.69
C GLY A 228 0.60 -37.15 9.21
N ASN A 229 -0.32 -37.15 10.18
CA ASN A 229 -1.12 -38.33 10.54
C ASN A 229 -2.16 -38.60 9.43
N ASP A 230 -2.10 -39.76 8.77
CA ASP A 230 -3.08 -40.58 8.00
C ASP A 230 -4.25 -39.95 7.18
N LYS A 231 -4.51 -38.65 7.25
CA LYS A 231 -5.53 -37.92 6.46
C LYS A 231 -4.94 -36.82 5.57
N ALA A 232 -3.69 -36.42 5.82
CA ALA A 232 -2.93 -35.47 4.99
C ALA A 232 -1.85 -36.15 4.13
N ALA A 233 -1.76 -37.49 4.22
CA ALA A 233 -0.77 -38.33 3.55
C ALA A 233 -1.20 -38.78 2.14
N ASP A 234 -2.12 -38.07 1.49
CA ASP A 234 -2.33 -38.26 0.06
C ASP A 234 -1.14 -37.65 -0.69
N ALA A 235 -0.55 -38.44 -1.59
CA ALA A 235 0.68 -38.12 -2.30
C ALA A 235 0.63 -36.85 -3.18
N ASP A 236 -0.54 -36.20 -3.29
CA ASP A 236 -0.84 -35.07 -4.18
C ASP A 236 -1.23 -33.76 -3.46
N VAL A 237 -1.04 -33.65 -2.14
CA VAL A 237 -1.35 -32.40 -1.41
C VAL A 237 -0.42 -31.27 -1.84
N ARG A 238 -0.98 -30.25 -2.50
CA ARG A 238 -0.36 -28.94 -2.71
C ARG A 238 -0.67 -28.01 -1.56
N VAL A 239 0.24 -27.09 -1.25
CA VAL A 239 0.03 -25.99 -0.30
C VAL A 239 0.08 -24.68 -1.04
N ILE A 240 -0.86 -23.80 -0.74
CA ILE A 240 -1.03 -22.49 -1.36
C ILE A 240 -0.96 -21.45 -0.24
N PRO A 241 -0.04 -20.47 -0.33
CA PRO A 241 -0.10 -19.30 0.53
C PRO A 241 -1.32 -18.46 0.16
N THR A 242 -2.06 -18.05 1.17
CA THR A 242 -3.25 -17.21 1.05
C THR A 242 -2.96 -15.81 1.56
N LEU A 243 -3.62 -14.82 0.98
CA LEU A 243 -3.46 -13.42 1.33
C LEU A 243 -4.81 -12.69 1.31
N GLY A 244 -5.06 -11.89 2.32
CA GLY A 244 -6.14 -10.89 2.36
C GLY A 244 -5.57 -9.51 2.62
N CYS A 245 -5.69 -8.60 1.65
CA CYS A 245 -5.16 -7.24 1.73
C CYS A 245 -6.24 -6.24 2.17
N GLU A 246 -6.15 -5.74 3.39
CA GLU A 246 -6.95 -4.60 3.85
C GLU A 246 -6.35 -3.32 3.26
N GLN A 247 -7.11 -2.57 2.46
CA GLN A 247 -6.61 -1.39 1.76
C GLN A 247 -7.19 -0.13 2.37
N GLU A 248 -6.35 0.62 3.09
CA GLU A 248 -6.70 1.96 3.56
C GLU A 248 -6.32 3.03 2.52
N PHE A 249 -7.11 4.10 2.48
CA PHE A 249 -6.90 5.25 1.59
C PHE A 249 -7.68 6.47 2.06
N PHE A 250 -7.32 7.65 1.57
CA PHE A 250 -8.11 8.87 1.77
C PHE A 250 -8.90 9.23 0.50
N LEU A 251 -10.12 9.76 0.66
CA LEU A 251 -10.88 10.40 -0.41
C LEU A 251 -11.10 11.87 -0.10
N ILE A 252 -10.54 12.75 -0.94
CA ILE A 252 -10.73 14.19 -0.79
C ILE A 252 -11.43 14.79 -2.00
N ASP A 253 -12.02 15.97 -1.84
CA ASP A 253 -12.60 16.70 -2.95
C ASP A 253 -11.55 17.04 -4.02
N ARG A 254 -11.86 16.73 -5.28
CA ARG A 254 -10.93 16.93 -6.39
C ARG A 254 -10.59 18.40 -6.62
N SER A 255 -11.52 19.31 -6.34
CA SER A 255 -11.27 20.75 -6.49
C SER A 255 -10.24 21.23 -5.45
N LEU A 256 -10.36 20.78 -4.20
CA LEU A 256 -9.38 21.10 -3.14
C LEU A 256 -8.01 20.48 -3.46
N TYR A 257 -7.99 19.23 -3.92
CA TYR A 257 -6.76 18.58 -4.39
C TYR A 257 -6.06 19.38 -5.50
N ALA A 258 -6.80 19.91 -6.47
CA ALA A 258 -6.23 20.66 -7.58
C ALA A 258 -5.54 21.97 -7.14
N HIS A 259 -5.99 22.57 -6.04
CA HIS A 259 -5.43 23.79 -5.44
C HIS A 259 -4.25 23.51 -4.48
N ARG A 260 -3.85 22.24 -4.31
CA ARG A 260 -2.73 21.83 -3.47
C ARG A 260 -1.62 21.21 -4.32
N PRO A 261 -0.63 22.01 -4.78
CA PRO A 261 0.48 21.52 -5.61
C PRO A 261 1.29 20.41 -4.94
N ASP A 262 1.47 20.48 -3.62
CA ASP A 262 2.11 19.41 -2.83
C ASP A 262 1.35 18.10 -2.95
N LEU A 263 0.05 18.07 -2.64
CA LEU A 263 -0.75 16.85 -2.79
C LEU A 263 -0.70 16.28 -4.20
N ARG A 264 -0.67 17.14 -5.22
CA ARG A 264 -0.65 16.71 -6.62
C ARG A 264 0.69 16.11 -7.06
N LEU A 265 1.80 16.66 -6.59
CA LEU A 265 3.14 16.26 -7.02
C LEU A 265 3.75 15.18 -6.13
N THR A 266 3.47 15.20 -4.82
CA THR A 266 4.09 14.30 -3.83
C THR A 266 3.10 13.27 -3.29
N GLY A 267 1.79 13.51 -3.42
CA GLY A 267 0.76 12.65 -2.83
C GLY A 267 0.52 12.91 -1.34
N ARG A 268 1.25 13.86 -0.73
CA ARG A 268 1.08 14.29 0.65
C ARG A 268 1.14 15.81 0.78
N THR A 269 0.67 16.30 1.91
CA THR A 269 0.83 17.70 2.28
C THR A 269 2.21 17.93 2.88
N LEU A 270 2.92 18.92 2.35
CA LEU A 270 4.24 19.34 2.87
C LEU A 270 4.08 20.45 3.92
N LEU A 271 3.01 21.24 3.76
CA LEU A 271 2.63 22.37 4.61
C LEU A 271 1.19 22.22 5.10
N GLY A 272 0.86 22.81 6.24
CA GLY A 272 -0.51 22.93 6.70
C GLY A 272 -0.65 22.77 8.21
N LYS A 273 -1.26 23.77 8.84
CA LYS A 273 -1.59 23.75 10.25
C LYS A 273 -2.73 22.77 10.55
N MET A 274 -2.59 22.04 11.66
CA MET A 274 -3.68 21.21 12.18
C MET A 274 -4.85 22.07 12.70
N PRO A 275 -6.10 21.75 12.34
CA PRO A 275 -7.27 22.46 12.82
C PRO A 275 -7.61 22.08 14.28
N PRO A 276 -8.32 22.96 15.02
CA PRO A 276 -8.70 22.68 16.40
C PRO A 276 -9.49 21.38 16.56
N LYS A 277 -10.51 21.16 15.70
CA LYS A 277 -11.14 19.84 15.54
C LYS A 277 -10.38 19.08 14.46
N HIS A 278 -9.95 17.87 14.77
CA HIS A 278 -9.41 16.90 13.81
C HIS A 278 -9.87 15.49 14.27
N GLN A 279 -8.97 14.53 14.45
CA GLN A 279 -9.31 13.15 14.84
C GLN A 279 -9.54 12.91 16.35
N GLN A 280 -9.43 13.95 17.19
CA GLN A 280 -9.35 13.82 18.66
C GLN A 280 -10.58 13.20 19.33
N LEU A 281 -11.73 13.20 18.66
CA LEU A 281 -12.98 12.67 19.21
C LEU A 281 -13.20 11.20 18.87
N GLU A 282 -12.37 10.62 18.00
CA GLU A 282 -12.54 9.25 17.46
C GLU A 282 -13.95 9.00 16.86
N ASP A 283 -14.68 10.07 16.54
CA ASP A 283 -16.08 10.09 16.08
C ASP A 283 -16.24 9.61 14.63
N HIS A 284 -15.13 9.48 13.91
CA HIS A 284 -15.08 9.03 12.54
C HIS A 284 -15.08 7.51 12.40
N TYR A 285 -14.43 6.78 13.33
CA TYR A 285 -14.28 5.35 13.23
C TYR A 285 -15.63 4.64 13.36
N PHE A 286 -16.03 3.89 12.33
CA PHE A 286 -17.38 3.34 12.17
C PHE A 286 -18.53 4.35 12.26
N GLY A 287 -18.25 5.64 12.06
CA GLY A 287 -19.26 6.68 11.88
C GLY A 287 -20.03 6.53 10.57
N ASN A 288 -21.02 7.40 10.35
CA ASN A 288 -21.75 7.43 9.07
C ASN A 288 -20.82 7.87 7.92
N ILE A 289 -20.76 7.08 6.85
CA ILE A 289 -20.01 7.43 5.64
C ILE A 289 -20.78 8.54 4.90
N PRO A 290 -20.13 9.67 4.52
CA PRO A 290 -20.76 10.72 3.72
C PRO A 290 -21.37 10.17 2.42
N SER A 291 -22.55 10.66 2.04
CA SER A 291 -23.33 10.09 0.92
C SER A 291 -22.58 10.05 -0.41
N ARG A 292 -21.83 11.12 -0.74
CA ARG A 292 -20.99 11.18 -1.95
C ARG A 292 -19.89 10.13 -1.94
N VAL A 293 -19.26 9.91 -0.79
CA VAL A 293 -18.21 8.89 -0.64
C VAL A 293 -18.82 7.49 -0.71
N LEU A 294 -19.94 7.26 -0.05
CA LEU A 294 -20.65 5.98 -0.09
C LEU A 294 -21.06 5.62 -1.52
N ALA A 295 -21.51 6.58 -2.32
CA ALA A 295 -21.83 6.38 -3.73
C ALA A 295 -20.58 5.96 -4.54
N ALA A 296 -19.44 6.63 -4.32
CA ALA A 296 -18.19 6.29 -4.97
C ALA A 296 -17.69 4.88 -4.59
N ILE A 297 -17.67 4.54 -3.29
CA ILE A 297 -17.24 3.21 -2.82
C ILE A 297 -18.20 2.12 -3.32
N SER A 298 -19.51 2.37 -3.32
CA SER A 298 -20.51 1.41 -3.84
C SER A 298 -20.35 1.14 -5.34
N GLU A 299 -20.02 2.16 -6.13
CA GLU A 299 -19.71 1.95 -7.54
C GLU A 299 -18.39 1.18 -7.71
N ALA A 300 -17.37 1.48 -6.91
CA ALA A 300 -16.10 0.76 -6.94
C ALA A 300 -16.28 -0.73 -6.61
N GLU A 301 -17.06 -1.06 -5.59
CA GLU A 301 -17.42 -2.46 -5.25
C GLU A 301 -18.09 -3.17 -6.42
N LEU A 302 -19.05 -2.51 -7.08
CA LEU A 302 -19.77 -3.10 -8.21
C LEU A 302 -18.83 -3.41 -9.38
N GLU A 303 -17.92 -2.50 -9.69
CA GLU A 303 -16.90 -2.71 -10.73
C GLU A 303 -15.89 -3.80 -10.33
N LEU A 304 -15.50 -3.85 -9.06
CA LEU A 304 -14.60 -4.86 -8.53
C LEU A 304 -15.20 -6.26 -8.54
N TRP A 305 -16.48 -6.42 -8.16
CA TRP A 305 -17.17 -7.70 -8.27
C TRP A 305 -17.25 -8.19 -9.73
N LYS A 306 -17.50 -7.30 -10.71
CA LYS A 306 -17.46 -7.67 -12.13
C LYS A 306 -16.09 -8.18 -12.57
N LEU A 307 -15.02 -7.62 -12.02
CA LEU A 307 -13.64 -8.05 -12.22
C LEU A 307 -13.24 -9.28 -11.38
N GLY A 308 -14.17 -9.85 -10.60
CA GLY A 308 -13.91 -11.05 -9.79
C GLY A 308 -13.21 -10.77 -8.46
N VAL A 309 -13.05 -9.51 -8.06
CA VAL A 309 -12.45 -9.15 -6.76
C VAL A 309 -13.50 -9.30 -5.66
N PRO A 310 -13.28 -10.15 -4.64
CA PRO A 310 -14.30 -10.48 -3.64
C PRO A 310 -14.35 -9.48 -2.48
N ILE A 311 -14.61 -8.18 -2.77
CA ILE A 311 -14.76 -7.15 -1.73
C ILE A 311 -15.87 -7.53 -0.74
N LYS A 312 -15.54 -7.49 0.55
CA LYS A 312 -16.41 -7.95 1.64
C LYS A 312 -16.80 -6.84 2.60
N THR A 313 -15.84 -5.99 2.98
CA THR A 313 -16.02 -4.94 3.98
C THR A 313 -15.64 -3.58 3.44
N ARG A 314 -16.33 -2.55 3.96
CA ARG A 314 -16.00 -1.14 3.82
C ARG A 314 -16.36 -0.39 5.10
N HIS A 315 -15.55 0.58 5.50
CA HIS A 315 -15.89 1.48 6.60
C HIS A 315 -15.07 2.77 6.57
N ASN A 316 -15.47 3.73 7.41
CA ASN A 316 -14.62 4.85 7.80
C ASN A 316 -13.50 4.35 8.70
N GLU A 317 -12.32 4.93 8.50
CA GLU A 317 -11.18 4.76 9.39
C GLU A 317 -11.11 5.88 10.45
N VAL A 318 -10.06 5.88 11.28
CA VAL A 318 -9.91 6.79 12.43
C VAL A 318 -9.75 8.26 11.98
N ALA A 319 -9.01 8.53 10.91
CA ALA A 319 -8.80 9.91 10.45
C ALA A 319 -9.98 10.43 9.59
N PRO A 320 -10.23 11.76 9.58
CA PRO A 320 -11.21 12.35 8.68
C PRO A 320 -10.90 12.03 7.22
N ASN A 321 -11.92 11.64 6.46
CA ASN A 321 -11.80 11.25 5.05
C ASN A 321 -10.89 10.05 4.78
N GLN A 322 -10.58 9.24 5.79
CA GLN A 322 -9.91 7.95 5.65
C GLN A 322 -10.95 6.82 5.59
N PHE A 323 -10.72 5.85 4.72
CA PHE A 323 -11.61 4.71 4.50
C PHE A 323 -10.79 3.45 4.29
N GLU A 324 -11.41 2.30 4.56
CA GLU A 324 -10.86 0.98 4.29
C GLU A 324 -11.81 0.17 3.42
N VAL A 325 -11.24 -0.64 2.51
CA VAL A 325 -11.93 -1.78 1.91
C VAL A 325 -11.10 -3.04 2.07
N ALA A 326 -11.75 -4.17 2.36
CA ALA A 326 -11.07 -5.46 2.44
C ALA A 326 -11.81 -6.56 1.64
N PRO A 327 -11.09 -7.33 0.81
CA PRO A 327 -11.63 -8.52 0.16
C PRO A 327 -11.59 -9.74 1.08
N ILE A 328 -12.33 -10.78 0.69
CA ILE A 328 -12.08 -12.14 1.19
C ILE A 328 -10.66 -12.55 0.75
N PHE A 329 -9.93 -13.29 1.58
CA PHE A 329 -8.61 -13.80 1.23
C PHE A 329 -8.67 -14.72 0.00
N GLU A 330 -7.59 -14.73 -0.77
CA GLU A 330 -7.44 -15.56 -1.97
C GLU A 330 -6.04 -16.20 -2.01
N ASP A 331 -5.72 -16.95 -3.06
CA ASP A 331 -4.33 -17.29 -3.38
C ASP A 331 -3.48 -16.00 -3.40
N ALA A 332 -2.29 -16.04 -2.80
CA ALA A 332 -1.44 -14.87 -2.66
C ALA A 332 -1.16 -14.16 -4.00
N ASN A 333 -0.97 -14.89 -5.09
CA ASN A 333 -0.73 -14.28 -6.41
C ASN A 333 -1.97 -13.50 -6.91
N ILE A 334 -3.15 -14.11 -6.83
CA ILE A 334 -4.41 -13.49 -7.24
C ILE A 334 -4.76 -12.30 -6.34
N SER A 335 -4.57 -12.44 -5.03
CA SER A 335 -4.85 -11.38 -4.05
C SER A 335 -4.00 -10.13 -4.30
N VAL A 336 -2.72 -10.30 -4.69
CA VAL A 336 -1.86 -9.18 -5.08
C VAL A 336 -2.39 -8.49 -6.35
N ASP A 337 -2.72 -9.25 -7.41
CA ASP A 337 -3.28 -8.69 -8.64
C ASP A 337 -4.59 -7.93 -8.35
N HIS A 338 -5.48 -8.54 -7.57
CA HIS A 338 -6.75 -7.95 -7.15
C HIS A 338 -6.58 -6.71 -6.26
N ASN A 339 -5.56 -6.64 -5.42
CA ASN A 339 -5.26 -5.45 -4.63
C ASN A 339 -4.84 -4.28 -5.54
N LEU A 340 -3.97 -4.52 -6.53
CA LEU A 340 -3.57 -3.47 -7.49
C LEU A 340 -4.76 -3.01 -8.34
N LEU A 341 -5.62 -3.93 -8.77
CA LEU A 341 -6.89 -3.60 -9.43
C LEU A 341 -7.83 -2.80 -8.52
N THR A 342 -7.88 -3.12 -7.23
CA THR A 342 -8.68 -2.38 -6.24
C THR A 342 -8.23 -0.92 -6.16
N MET A 343 -6.92 -0.67 -6.04
CA MET A 343 -6.37 0.68 -6.03
C MET A 343 -6.69 1.45 -7.32
N GLU A 344 -6.56 0.79 -8.47
CA GLU A 344 -6.85 1.38 -9.78
C GLU A 344 -8.33 1.73 -9.95
N VAL A 345 -9.24 0.81 -9.60
CA VAL A 345 -10.69 1.01 -9.69
C VAL A 345 -11.15 2.12 -8.74
N ILE A 346 -10.67 2.12 -7.49
CA ILE A 346 -10.97 3.20 -6.53
C ILE A 346 -10.56 4.56 -7.09
N HIS A 347 -9.36 4.66 -7.68
CA HIS A 347 -8.91 5.91 -8.29
C HIS A 347 -9.79 6.35 -9.47
N LYS A 348 -10.09 5.44 -10.41
CA LYS A 348 -10.96 5.71 -11.57
C LYS A 348 -12.37 6.12 -11.15
N VAL A 349 -12.95 5.43 -10.17
CA VAL A 349 -14.32 5.71 -9.68
C VAL A 349 -14.34 7.02 -8.89
N ALA A 350 -13.38 7.24 -7.98
CA ALA A 350 -13.27 8.50 -7.24
C ALA A 350 -13.25 9.69 -8.21
N HIS A 351 -12.51 9.60 -9.32
CA HIS A 351 -12.46 10.63 -10.35
C HIS A 351 -13.83 10.96 -10.96
N ARG A 352 -14.67 9.95 -11.22
CA ARG A 352 -16.04 10.12 -11.74
C ARG A 352 -16.97 10.81 -10.74
N HIS A 353 -16.70 10.66 -9.44
CA HIS A 353 -17.45 11.28 -8.34
C HIS A 353 -16.88 12.63 -7.88
N ASN A 354 -15.98 13.24 -8.67
CA ASN A 354 -15.27 14.48 -8.31
C ASN A 354 -14.48 14.38 -6.99
N LEU A 355 -14.01 13.18 -6.69
CA LEU A 355 -13.11 12.87 -5.58
C LEU A 355 -11.72 12.52 -6.10
N LYS A 356 -10.74 12.54 -5.21
CA LYS A 356 -9.39 12.06 -5.45
C LYS A 356 -9.01 11.06 -4.36
N ALA A 357 -8.67 9.84 -4.78
CA ALA A 357 -8.06 8.85 -3.91
C ALA A 357 -6.57 9.15 -3.67
N LEU A 358 -6.17 9.12 -2.41
CA LEU A 358 -4.77 9.23 -1.96
C LEU A 358 -4.38 7.93 -1.25
N PHE A 359 -3.39 7.24 -1.80
CA PHE A 359 -2.83 6.01 -1.23
C PHE A 359 -1.50 6.24 -0.51
N HIS A 360 -0.99 7.47 -0.45
CA HIS A 360 0.22 7.78 0.29
C HIS A 360 0.03 7.40 1.78
N GLU A 361 1.04 6.81 2.42
CA GLU A 361 0.96 6.25 3.77
C GLU A 361 0.71 7.31 4.86
N LYS A 362 1.14 8.54 4.59
CA LYS A 362 0.88 9.71 5.45
C LYS A 362 0.50 10.98 4.65
N PRO A 363 -0.73 11.09 4.12
CA PRO A 363 -1.11 12.23 3.28
C PRO A 363 -1.21 13.54 4.07
N PHE A 364 -1.64 13.46 5.33
CA PHE A 364 -1.79 14.58 6.24
C PHE A 364 -1.01 14.33 7.52
N ALA A 365 -0.25 15.33 7.99
CA ALA A 365 0.45 15.20 9.27
C ALA A 365 -0.52 15.41 10.43
N GLY A 366 -0.21 14.82 11.60
CA GLY A 366 -1.04 14.99 12.81
C GLY A 366 -2.30 14.13 12.88
N VAL A 367 -2.62 13.34 11.85
CA VAL A 367 -3.72 12.35 11.85
C VAL A 367 -3.20 10.93 11.55
N ASN A 368 -4.03 9.90 11.66
CA ASN A 368 -3.67 8.52 11.32
C ASN A 368 -3.16 8.42 9.87
N GLY A 369 -2.25 7.49 9.64
CA GLY A 369 -1.74 7.17 8.30
C GLY A 369 -2.52 6.01 7.69
N SER A 370 -2.31 5.74 6.40
CA SER A 370 -2.92 4.62 5.69
C SER A 370 -2.00 3.40 5.63
N GLY A 371 -2.48 2.27 6.10
CA GLY A 371 -1.82 0.96 6.01
C GLY A 371 -2.29 0.09 4.85
N LYS A 372 -1.58 -1.02 4.64
CA LYS A 372 -2.10 -2.18 3.91
C LYS A 372 -1.88 -3.43 4.76
N HIS A 373 -2.88 -3.89 5.50
CA HIS A 373 -2.66 -5.08 6.33
C HIS A 373 -2.73 -6.34 5.47
N CYS A 374 -1.65 -7.12 5.51
CA CYS A 374 -1.52 -8.36 4.76
C CYS A 374 -1.82 -9.55 5.68
N ASN A 375 -3.03 -10.08 5.58
CA ASN A 375 -3.47 -11.28 6.29
C ASN A 375 -2.96 -12.54 5.57
N TRP A 376 -1.89 -13.14 6.06
CA TRP A 376 -1.18 -14.26 5.45
C TRP A 376 -1.44 -15.59 6.17
N SER A 377 -1.67 -16.66 5.40
CA SER A 377 -1.78 -18.03 5.91
C SER A 377 -1.38 -19.08 4.86
N LEU A 378 -1.33 -20.36 5.24
CA LEU A 378 -1.02 -21.51 4.37
C LEU A 378 -2.18 -22.50 4.34
N LEU A 379 -2.74 -22.72 3.14
CA LEU A 379 -3.89 -23.60 2.92
C LEU A 379 -3.46 -24.80 2.07
N THR A 380 -3.81 -26.01 2.51
CA THR A 380 -3.66 -27.19 1.67
C THR A 380 -4.73 -27.23 0.58
N SER A 381 -4.46 -27.90 -0.53
CA SER A 381 -5.43 -28.21 -1.59
C SER A 381 -6.65 -29.00 -1.11
N SER A 382 -6.55 -29.69 0.04
CA SER A 382 -7.67 -30.34 0.73
C SER A 382 -8.50 -29.40 1.61
N GLY A 383 -8.13 -28.11 1.71
CA GLY A 383 -8.82 -27.09 2.48
C GLY A 383 -8.39 -26.98 3.95
N VAL A 384 -7.29 -27.61 4.34
CA VAL A 384 -6.77 -27.54 5.72
C VAL A 384 -5.88 -26.31 5.87
N ASN A 385 -6.21 -25.43 6.81
CA ASN A 385 -5.36 -24.31 7.17
C ASN A 385 -4.27 -24.77 8.16
N MET A 386 -3.00 -24.66 7.78
CA MET A 386 -1.86 -25.09 8.59
C MET A 386 -1.61 -24.20 9.81
N LEU A 387 -2.18 -23.00 9.84
CA LEU A 387 -2.13 -22.08 10.98
C LEU A 387 -3.40 -22.12 11.83
N GLU A 388 -4.30 -23.07 11.60
CA GLU A 388 -5.46 -23.29 12.45
C GLU A 388 -5.06 -24.08 13.71
N PRO A 389 -5.18 -23.51 14.92
CA PRO A 389 -4.73 -24.17 16.15
C PRO A 389 -5.60 -25.39 16.51
N GLY A 390 -6.90 -25.33 16.24
CA GLY A 390 -7.87 -26.34 16.67
C GLY A 390 -8.18 -26.28 18.18
N ASN A 391 -8.89 -27.30 18.68
CA ASN A 391 -9.35 -27.34 20.08
C ASN A 391 -8.24 -27.67 21.10
N ALA A 392 -7.19 -28.36 20.66
CA ALA A 392 -6.03 -28.74 21.47
C ALA A 392 -4.74 -28.37 20.72
N PRO A 393 -4.34 -27.08 20.74
CA PRO A 393 -3.18 -26.60 20.00
C PRO A 393 -1.87 -27.30 20.42
N GLU A 394 -1.78 -27.76 21.67
CA GLU A 394 -0.65 -28.51 22.22
C GLU A 394 -0.43 -29.89 21.59
N GLU A 395 -1.49 -30.49 21.01
CA GLU A 395 -1.44 -31.80 20.34
C GLU A 395 -1.26 -31.67 18.82
N ASN A 396 -1.54 -30.50 18.25
CA ASN A 396 -1.47 -30.25 16.81
C ASN A 396 -0.03 -29.95 16.37
N ILE A 397 0.76 -31.01 16.18
CA ILE A 397 2.18 -30.90 15.80
C ILE A 397 2.36 -30.14 14.48
N LEU A 398 1.47 -30.31 13.51
CA LEU A 398 1.54 -29.59 12.23
C LEU A 398 1.38 -28.08 12.44
N PHE A 399 0.40 -27.67 13.25
CA PHE A 399 0.20 -26.27 13.62
C PHE A 399 1.42 -25.73 14.37
N LEU A 400 1.91 -26.43 15.39
CA LEU A 400 3.06 -25.99 16.19
C LEU A 400 4.33 -25.84 15.34
N ALA A 401 4.61 -26.79 14.45
CA ALA A 401 5.75 -26.73 13.54
C ALA A 401 5.63 -25.56 12.56
N THR A 402 4.44 -25.34 12.00
CA THR A 402 4.16 -24.22 11.09
C THR A 402 4.28 -22.88 11.82
N LEU A 403 3.68 -22.75 13.00
CA LEU A 403 3.76 -21.57 13.86
C LEU A 403 5.22 -21.23 14.21
N LEU A 404 6.01 -22.24 14.60
CA LEU A 404 7.41 -22.05 14.94
C LEU A 404 8.27 -21.72 13.72
N ALA A 405 7.97 -22.28 12.56
CA ALA A 405 8.64 -21.89 11.31
C ALA A 405 8.43 -20.40 11.00
N VAL A 406 7.21 -19.89 11.20
CA VAL A 406 6.91 -18.46 11.04
C VAL A 406 7.67 -17.62 12.07
N LEU A 407 7.65 -18.01 13.34
CA LEU A 407 8.40 -17.30 14.39
C LEU A 407 9.91 -17.28 14.14
N MET A 408 10.47 -18.38 13.63
CA MET A 408 11.87 -18.47 13.22
C MET A 408 12.17 -17.55 12.04
N ALA A 409 11.30 -17.50 11.04
CA ALA A 409 11.46 -16.60 9.90
C ALA A 409 11.55 -15.13 10.34
N VAL A 410 10.69 -14.71 11.27
CA VAL A 410 10.73 -13.34 11.82
C VAL A 410 11.93 -13.12 12.75
N GLN A 411 12.33 -14.13 13.52
CA GLN A 411 13.52 -14.05 14.39
C GLN A 411 14.82 -13.90 13.58
N ASP A 412 14.99 -14.69 12.53
CA ASP A 412 16.24 -14.75 11.76
C ASP A 412 16.28 -13.66 10.67
N HIS A 413 15.11 -13.26 10.11
CA HIS A 413 15.00 -12.32 8.97
C HIS A 413 14.10 -11.11 9.24
N GLY A 414 13.75 -10.82 10.49
CA GLY A 414 12.98 -9.64 10.88
C GLY A 414 13.52 -8.31 10.33
N PRO A 415 14.85 -8.06 10.37
CA PRO A 415 15.42 -6.86 9.76
C PRO A 415 15.16 -6.78 8.24
N LEU A 416 15.16 -7.90 7.54
CA LEU A 416 14.85 -7.95 6.11
C LEU A 416 13.36 -7.67 5.84
N LEU A 417 12.45 -8.15 6.70
CA LEU A 417 11.02 -7.80 6.63
C LEU A 417 10.81 -6.28 6.82
N ARG A 418 11.57 -5.63 7.71
CA ARG A 418 11.57 -4.16 7.86
C ARG A 418 12.06 -3.46 6.59
N ALA A 419 13.12 -3.98 5.96
CA ALA A 419 13.63 -3.46 4.69
C ALA A 419 12.62 -3.66 3.55
N ALA A 420 11.85 -4.75 3.57
CA ALA A 420 10.86 -5.05 2.55
C ALA A 420 9.69 -4.06 2.54
N VAL A 421 9.38 -3.43 3.67
CA VAL A 421 8.31 -2.41 3.79
C VAL A 421 8.85 -0.98 3.86
N ALA A 422 10.16 -0.79 3.72
CA ALA A 422 10.80 0.51 3.80
C ALA A 422 10.53 1.35 2.55
N SER A 423 10.12 2.60 2.76
CA SER A 423 9.93 3.62 1.72
C SER A 423 9.94 5.01 2.36
N ALA A 424 10.24 6.05 1.57
CA ALA A 424 10.18 7.43 2.05
C ALA A 424 8.81 7.78 2.65
N SER A 425 7.73 7.30 2.00
CA SER A 425 6.37 7.55 2.44
C SER A 425 5.98 6.77 3.71
N ASN A 426 6.41 5.51 3.85
CA ASN A 426 6.08 4.67 5.00
C ASN A 426 6.89 5.04 6.25
N ASP A 427 8.08 5.63 6.10
CA ASP A 427 8.87 6.17 7.23
C ASP A 427 8.12 7.30 7.97
N HIS A 428 7.21 8.01 7.29
CA HIS A 428 6.32 8.99 7.93
C HIS A 428 5.11 8.38 8.65
N ARG A 429 4.83 7.09 8.43
CA ARG A 429 3.70 6.36 9.02
C ARG A 429 4.15 5.54 10.23
N LEU A 430 5.21 4.74 10.10
CA LEU A 430 5.63 3.77 11.10
C LEU A 430 5.98 4.42 12.45
N GLY A 431 5.57 3.79 13.55
CA GLY A 431 5.90 4.20 14.93
C GLY A 431 4.98 5.26 15.54
N ALA A 432 3.82 5.54 14.94
CA ALA A 432 2.83 6.46 15.50
C ALA A 432 1.40 6.08 15.07
N ASN A 433 0.40 6.49 15.86
CA ASN A 433 -1.03 6.46 15.50
C ASN A 433 -1.49 5.12 14.88
N GLU A 434 -1.41 4.03 15.66
CA GLU A 434 -1.77 2.65 15.27
C GLU A 434 -0.89 1.99 14.18
N ALA A 435 0.08 2.70 13.60
CA ALA A 435 1.09 2.06 12.75
C ALA A 435 2.21 1.43 13.60
N PRO A 436 2.66 0.20 13.31
CA PRO A 436 3.68 -0.47 14.10
C PRO A 436 5.04 0.26 14.04
N PRO A 437 5.89 0.13 15.07
CA PRO A 437 7.25 0.67 15.01
C PRO A 437 8.12 -0.11 14.03
N ALA A 438 9.32 0.41 13.77
CA ALA A 438 10.32 -0.24 12.91
C ALA A 438 10.91 -1.54 13.50
N ILE A 439 10.63 -1.84 14.76
CA ILE A 439 11.06 -3.06 15.46
C ILE A 439 10.10 -4.18 15.07
N VAL A 440 10.59 -5.19 14.35
CA VAL A 440 9.76 -6.33 13.95
C VAL A 440 9.66 -7.35 15.10
N SER A 441 8.47 -7.48 15.65
CA SER A 441 8.12 -8.39 16.75
C SER A 441 6.83 -9.16 16.41
N VAL A 442 6.62 -10.29 17.07
CA VAL A 442 5.41 -11.12 16.87
C VAL A 442 4.54 -11.13 18.11
N PHE A 443 3.25 -10.86 17.89
CA PHE A 443 2.20 -11.02 18.90
C PHE A 443 1.47 -12.36 18.69
N LEU A 444 1.41 -13.20 19.73
CA LEU A 444 0.68 -14.48 19.70
C LEU A 444 -0.59 -14.45 20.53
N GLY A 445 -0.65 -13.55 21.51
CA GLY A 445 -1.68 -13.52 22.54
C GLY A 445 -1.33 -14.43 23.72
N ALA A 446 -1.96 -14.14 24.86
CA ALA A 446 -1.66 -14.79 26.14
C ALA A 446 -1.82 -16.31 26.11
N TYR A 447 -2.89 -16.82 25.49
CA TYR A 447 -3.18 -18.25 25.45
C TYR A 447 -2.11 -19.06 24.70
N LEU A 448 -1.78 -18.69 23.45
CA LEU A 448 -0.76 -19.40 22.68
C LEU A 448 0.64 -19.22 23.29
N SER A 449 0.93 -18.05 23.84
CA SER A 449 2.17 -17.83 24.59
C SER A 449 2.29 -18.78 25.78
N GLU A 450 1.20 -19.01 26.52
CA GLU A 450 1.16 -19.99 27.63
C GLU A 450 1.31 -21.43 27.13
N VAL A 451 0.66 -21.81 26.03
CA VAL A 451 0.79 -23.15 25.41
C VAL A 451 2.26 -23.42 25.07
N LEU A 452 2.95 -22.48 24.40
CA LEU A 452 4.36 -22.64 24.07
C LEU A 452 5.25 -22.73 25.32
N ASN A 453 5.00 -21.91 26.34
CA ASN A 453 5.74 -21.97 27.61
C ASN A 453 5.51 -23.30 28.36
N SER A 454 4.31 -23.87 28.26
CA SER A 454 3.96 -25.15 28.89
C SER A 454 4.70 -26.30 28.21
N ILE A 455 4.79 -26.29 26.87
CA ILE A 455 5.57 -27.25 26.09
C ILE A 455 7.07 -27.16 26.41
N GLU A 456 7.61 -25.94 26.55
CA GLU A 456 9.01 -25.68 26.95
C GLU A 456 9.31 -26.30 28.33
N ASN A 457 8.41 -26.10 29.31
CA ASN A 457 8.58 -26.58 30.68
C ASN A 457 8.17 -28.05 30.92
N GLY A 458 7.62 -28.73 29.91
CA GLY A 458 7.12 -30.11 30.04
C GLY A 458 5.90 -30.24 30.94
N GLN A 459 5.13 -29.16 31.13
CA GLN A 459 3.92 -29.12 31.96
C GLN A 459 2.67 -29.10 31.07
N SER A 460 1.56 -29.67 31.54
CA SER A 460 0.26 -29.40 30.90
C SER A 460 -0.08 -27.93 31.07
N PRO A 461 -0.64 -27.26 30.03
CA PRO A 461 -1.06 -25.87 30.17
C PRO A 461 -1.99 -25.73 31.38
N GLN A 462 -1.76 -24.73 32.23
CA GLN A 462 -2.66 -24.50 33.35
C GLN A 462 -4.05 -24.19 32.76
N ASN A 463 -5.11 -24.74 33.36
CA ASN A 463 -6.51 -24.63 32.92
C ASN A 463 -7.07 -23.18 32.88
N LEU A 464 -6.24 -22.15 32.83
CA LEU A 464 -6.64 -20.75 32.90
C LEU A 464 -7.37 -20.29 31.64
N TYR A 465 -7.06 -20.87 30.46
CA TYR A 465 -7.55 -20.39 29.16
C TYR A 465 -7.94 -21.49 28.14
N ARG A 466 -8.28 -22.72 28.56
CA ARG A 466 -9.16 -23.53 27.68
C ARG A 466 -10.47 -22.76 27.52
N PRO A 467 -11.12 -22.76 26.33
CA PRO A 467 -12.46 -22.20 26.16
C PRO A 467 -13.44 -23.05 27.00
N THR A 468 -13.40 -22.81 28.30
CA THR A 468 -14.49 -23.12 29.19
C THR A 468 -15.56 -22.12 28.81
N LEU A 469 -16.82 -22.54 28.73
CA LEU A 469 -17.99 -21.66 28.77
C LEU A 469 -17.91 -20.80 30.04
N LYS A 470 -17.03 -19.79 30.04
CA LYS A 470 -17.02 -18.71 31.00
C LYS A 470 -17.96 -17.71 30.38
N SER A 471 -19.22 -17.81 30.78
CA SER A 471 -20.16 -16.69 30.71
C SER A 471 -19.38 -15.44 31.10
N ILE A 472 -19.24 -14.49 30.17
CA ILE A 472 -18.61 -13.21 30.47
C ILE A 472 -19.51 -12.48 31.46
N SER A 473 -19.30 -12.70 32.76
CA SER A 473 -19.88 -11.89 33.81
C SER A 473 -18.97 -10.69 34.00
N VAL A 474 -19.38 -9.55 33.45
CA VAL A 474 -18.64 -8.29 33.59
C VAL A 474 -18.73 -7.81 35.04
N GLY A 475 -17.59 -7.86 35.75
CA GLY A 475 -17.38 -7.23 37.04
C GLY A 475 -17.33 -8.20 38.23
N ARG A 476 -16.35 -8.01 39.13
CA ARG A 476 -16.31 -8.57 40.49
C ARG A 476 -17.46 -8.09 41.41
N ARG A 477 -18.53 -7.55 40.84
CA ARG A 477 -19.85 -7.24 41.39
C ARG A 477 -20.82 -7.25 40.20
N THR A 478 -21.91 -8.00 40.34
CA THR A 478 -23.04 -8.10 39.41
C THR A 478 -23.40 -6.75 38.78
N LEU A 479 -22.98 -6.52 37.54
CA LEU A 479 -23.55 -5.48 36.69
C LEU A 479 -24.77 -6.08 36.00
N ASP A 480 -25.92 -5.67 36.52
CA ASP A 480 -27.28 -6.01 36.13
C ASP A 480 -27.60 -5.46 34.72
N VAL A 481 -27.08 -6.09 33.67
CA VAL A 481 -27.61 -5.88 32.31
C VAL A 481 -28.88 -6.73 32.20
N LYS A 482 -30.02 -6.15 32.62
CA LYS A 482 -31.36 -6.73 32.58
C LYS A 482 -31.86 -6.99 31.14
N LEU A 483 -31.21 -7.88 30.40
CA LEU A 483 -31.66 -8.34 29.09
C LEU A 483 -31.54 -9.87 29.05
N SER A 484 -32.53 -10.54 29.64
CA SER A 484 -32.67 -11.99 29.78
C SER A 484 -32.87 -12.76 28.46
N SER A 485 -32.79 -12.09 27.31
CA SER A 485 -33.03 -12.64 25.98
C SER A 485 -31.79 -12.71 25.07
N MET A 486 -30.60 -12.39 25.58
CA MET A 486 -29.37 -12.40 24.78
C MET A 486 -28.68 -13.78 24.83
N PRO A 487 -28.13 -14.26 23.70
CA PRO A 487 -27.33 -15.49 23.68
C PRO A 487 -26.07 -15.30 24.53
N GLU A 488 -25.57 -16.40 25.11
CA GLU A 488 -24.28 -16.39 25.81
C GLU A 488 -23.16 -16.02 24.82
N ILE A 489 -22.35 -15.03 25.19
CA ILE A 489 -21.21 -14.56 24.39
C ILE A 489 -19.97 -15.33 24.87
N CYS A 490 -19.31 -16.03 23.94
CA CYS A 490 -18.01 -16.65 24.19
C CYS A 490 -16.91 -15.59 24.13
N GLN A 491 -16.02 -15.56 25.13
CA GLN A 491 -14.82 -14.73 25.07
C GLN A 491 -13.80 -15.38 24.13
N ASP A 492 -13.26 -14.60 23.20
CA ASP A 492 -12.11 -15.04 22.42
C ASP A 492 -10.91 -15.31 23.34
N PRO A 493 -10.06 -16.30 23.03
CA PRO A 493 -8.97 -16.74 23.90
C PRO A 493 -7.89 -15.68 24.12
N THR A 494 -7.80 -14.68 23.24
CA THR A 494 -6.82 -13.59 23.30
C THR A 494 -7.47 -12.27 22.87
N ASP A 495 -7.05 -11.17 23.50
CA ASP A 495 -7.36 -9.83 23.02
C ASP A 495 -6.40 -9.45 21.87
N ARG A 496 -6.79 -8.53 21.00
CA ARG A 496 -5.99 -8.13 19.84
C ARG A 496 -5.01 -7.01 20.21
N ASN A 497 -3.72 -7.19 19.94
CA ASN A 497 -2.75 -6.09 20.05
C ASN A 497 -2.70 -5.29 18.74
N ARG A 498 -3.13 -4.02 18.78
CA ARG A 498 -3.16 -3.11 17.61
C ARG A 498 -1.79 -2.59 17.18
N THR A 499 -0.80 -2.59 18.08
CA THR A 499 0.52 -1.95 17.88
C THR A 499 1.57 -2.88 17.29
N SER A 500 1.29 -4.18 17.22
CA SER A 500 2.25 -5.19 16.76
C SER A 500 2.46 -5.13 15.24
N PRO A 501 3.71 -5.22 14.76
CA PRO A 501 4.00 -5.33 13.33
C PRO A 501 3.47 -6.62 12.69
N PHE A 502 3.48 -7.72 13.44
CA PHE A 502 3.08 -9.04 12.95
C PHE A 502 2.28 -9.78 14.03
N ALA A 503 0.97 -9.90 13.84
CA ALA A 503 0.07 -10.40 14.86
C ALA A 503 -0.63 -11.69 14.43
N PHE A 504 -0.63 -12.71 15.30
CA PHE A 504 -1.46 -13.90 15.10
C PHE A 504 -2.92 -13.58 15.45
N THR A 505 -3.82 -13.69 14.48
CA THR A 505 -5.24 -13.31 14.63
C THR A 505 -6.17 -14.53 14.62
N GLY A 506 -5.73 -15.62 15.25
CA GLY A 506 -6.51 -16.84 15.50
C GLY A 506 -6.17 -17.98 14.56
N ASN A 507 -6.06 -17.72 13.25
CA ASN A 507 -5.75 -18.75 12.26
C ASN A 507 -4.89 -18.25 11.07
N LYS A 508 -4.30 -17.07 11.22
CA LYS A 508 -3.49 -16.38 10.22
C LYS A 508 -2.62 -15.36 10.92
N PHE A 509 -1.59 -14.87 10.21
CA PHE A 509 -0.81 -13.73 10.66
C PHE A 509 -1.18 -12.47 9.88
N GLU A 510 -1.28 -11.36 10.59
CA GLU A 510 -1.56 -10.05 10.02
C GLU A 510 -0.27 -9.23 10.00
N PHE A 511 0.23 -8.91 8.82
CA PHE A 511 1.41 -8.07 8.63
C PHE A 511 1.01 -6.62 8.39
N ARG A 512 1.16 -5.78 9.42
CA ARG A 512 0.65 -4.40 9.43
C ARG A 512 1.64 -3.35 8.95
N ALA A 513 2.91 -3.71 8.84
CA ALA A 513 3.97 -2.77 8.50
C ALA A 513 3.96 -2.36 7.01
N VAL A 514 3.24 -3.08 6.15
CA VAL A 514 3.17 -2.80 4.71
C VAL A 514 2.45 -1.48 4.44
N GLY A 515 3.02 -0.65 3.55
CA GLY A 515 2.47 0.65 3.19
C GLY A 515 1.25 0.58 2.26
N SER A 516 0.33 1.53 2.39
CA SER A 516 -0.88 1.63 1.55
C SER A 516 -0.58 1.84 0.06
N LYS A 517 0.51 2.52 -0.32
CA LYS A 517 0.93 2.75 -1.71
C LYS A 517 1.74 1.58 -2.27
N GLN A 518 2.40 0.83 -1.42
CA GLN A 518 3.36 -0.22 -1.80
C GLN A 518 2.66 -1.45 -2.38
N SER A 519 3.26 -2.13 -3.37
CA SER A 519 2.79 -3.46 -3.77
C SER A 519 3.10 -4.49 -2.65
N PRO A 520 2.14 -5.36 -2.27
CA PRO A 520 2.38 -6.41 -1.28
C PRO A 520 3.31 -7.53 -1.76
N SER A 521 3.62 -7.60 -3.07
CA SER A 521 4.43 -8.67 -3.67
C SER A 521 5.78 -8.87 -2.98
N PHE A 522 6.56 -7.80 -2.78
CA PHE A 522 7.90 -7.90 -2.21
C PHE A 522 7.89 -8.24 -0.71
N PRO A 523 7.09 -7.57 0.15
CA PRO A 523 6.92 -7.97 1.55
C PRO A 523 6.49 -9.44 1.71
N VAL A 524 5.53 -9.90 0.91
CA VAL A 524 5.04 -11.28 0.96
C VAL A 524 6.07 -12.26 0.42
N ALA A 525 6.83 -11.90 -0.63
CA ALA A 525 7.90 -12.75 -1.16
C ALA A 525 9.01 -12.99 -0.13
N VAL A 526 9.40 -11.94 0.62
CA VAL A 526 10.38 -12.06 1.71
C VAL A 526 9.83 -12.94 2.84
N LEU A 527 8.57 -12.74 3.23
CA LEU A 527 7.91 -13.57 4.25
C LEU A 527 7.86 -15.05 3.84
N ASN A 528 7.38 -15.35 2.63
CA ASN A 528 7.32 -16.70 2.09
C ASN A 528 8.71 -17.36 2.07
N SER A 529 9.74 -16.62 1.65
CA SER A 529 11.12 -17.14 1.59
C SER A 529 11.68 -17.47 2.97
N GLY A 530 11.49 -16.56 3.95
CA GLY A 530 11.92 -16.81 5.32
C GLY A 530 11.21 -18.01 5.95
N VAL A 531 9.91 -18.16 5.71
CA VAL A 531 9.14 -19.32 6.18
C VAL A 531 9.60 -20.61 5.48
N ALA A 532 9.86 -20.56 4.17
CA ALA A 532 10.35 -21.71 3.41
C ALA A 532 11.70 -22.21 3.93
N GLU A 533 12.65 -21.31 4.23
CA GLU A 533 13.92 -21.69 4.85
C GLU A 533 13.72 -22.33 6.22
N ALA A 534 12.90 -21.72 7.09
CA ALA A 534 12.64 -22.24 8.41
C ALA A 534 11.97 -23.63 8.37
N MET A 535 11.04 -23.84 7.44
CA MET A 535 10.41 -25.15 7.22
C MET A 535 11.40 -26.19 6.71
N ASN A 536 12.29 -25.82 5.78
CA ASN A 536 13.34 -26.72 5.30
C ASN A 536 14.30 -27.11 6.42
N TYR A 537 14.71 -26.16 7.26
CA TYR A 537 15.52 -26.45 8.45
C TYR A 537 14.84 -27.44 9.39
N ILE A 538 13.54 -27.27 9.65
CA ILE A 538 12.77 -28.23 10.46
C ILE A 538 12.77 -29.61 9.80
N CYS A 539 12.50 -29.70 8.50
CA CYS A 539 12.49 -30.96 7.77
C CYS A 539 13.86 -31.66 7.81
N ASP A 540 14.95 -30.93 7.58
CA ASP A 540 16.32 -31.47 7.59
C ASP A 540 16.69 -32.07 8.96
N ARG A 541 16.25 -31.43 10.05
CA ARG A 541 16.44 -31.92 11.43
C ARG A 541 15.61 -33.17 11.70
N LEU A 542 14.35 -33.20 11.26
CA LEU A 542 13.49 -34.37 11.39
C LEU A 542 14.04 -35.56 10.59
N GLU A 543 14.56 -35.32 9.38
CA GLU A 543 15.22 -36.34 8.54
C GLU A 543 16.51 -36.89 9.18
N SER A 544 17.22 -36.04 9.93
CA SER A 544 18.41 -36.45 10.69
C SER A 544 18.09 -37.35 11.90
N GLY A 545 16.81 -37.63 12.16
CA GLY A 545 16.35 -38.51 13.24
C GLY A 545 16.02 -37.78 14.55
N ASP A 546 15.92 -36.45 14.55
CA ASP A 546 15.50 -35.71 15.73
C ASP A 546 14.06 -36.04 16.12
N ASN A 547 13.80 -36.17 17.42
CA ASN A 547 12.44 -36.27 17.93
C ASN A 547 11.69 -34.94 17.70
N ALA A 548 10.55 -35.00 17.00
CA ALA A 548 9.77 -33.80 16.64
C ALA A 548 9.41 -32.91 17.84
N MET A 549 9.02 -33.48 18.98
CA MET A 549 8.70 -32.70 20.18
C MET A 549 9.93 -32.10 20.85
N ALA A 550 11.08 -32.77 20.79
CA ALA A 550 12.34 -32.20 21.28
C ALA A 550 12.78 -31.00 20.41
N LEU A 551 12.67 -31.13 19.09
CA LEU A 551 12.94 -30.05 18.15
C LEU A 551 12.01 -28.86 18.40
N ILE A 552 10.70 -29.09 18.54
CA ILE A 552 9.71 -28.05 18.89
C ILE A 552 10.12 -27.28 20.14
N ARG A 553 10.53 -27.96 21.22
CA ARG A 553 11.00 -27.29 22.45
C ARG A 553 12.22 -26.41 22.21
N GLN A 554 13.18 -26.89 21.41
CA GLN A 554 14.37 -26.11 21.06
C GLN A 554 13.99 -24.84 20.27
N LEU A 555 13.05 -24.96 19.33
CA LEU A 555 12.60 -23.83 18.51
C LEU A 555 11.81 -22.80 19.32
N ILE A 556 11.00 -23.24 20.29
CA ILE A 556 10.30 -22.35 21.23
C ILE A 556 11.31 -21.49 21.99
N SER A 557 12.40 -22.10 22.45
CA SER A 557 13.45 -21.37 23.17
C SER A 557 14.17 -20.38 22.26
N LYS A 558 14.53 -20.79 21.03
CA LYS A 558 15.18 -19.93 20.02
C LYS A 558 14.33 -18.70 19.65
N THR A 559 13.01 -18.88 19.54
CA THR A 559 12.07 -17.82 19.10
C THR A 559 11.52 -16.97 20.25
N LYS A 560 12.07 -17.09 21.47
CA LYS A 560 11.60 -16.35 22.64
C LYS A 560 11.85 -14.84 22.56
N SER A 561 12.91 -14.42 21.89
CA SER A 561 13.28 -13.01 21.73
C SER A 561 12.26 -12.20 20.93
N VAL A 562 11.74 -12.75 19.82
CA VAL A 562 10.82 -12.04 18.92
C VAL A 562 9.38 -11.94 19.45
N ARG A 563 9.00 -12.80 20.40
CA ARG A 563 7.65 -12.82 20.99
C ARG A 563 7.46 -11.66 21.96
N PHE A 564 6.50 -10.78 21.66
CA PHE A 564 6.18 -9.63 22.50
C PHE A 564 4.68 -9.33 22.55
N GLU A 565 4.17 -9.20 23.77
CA GLU A 565 2.73 -9.09 24.06
C GLU A 565 2.32 -7.68 24.52
N GLY A 566 3.28 -6.78 24.76
CA GLY A 566 3.06 -5.45 25.33
C GLY A 566 2.80 -4.35 24.30
N ASP A 567 2.85 -3.11 24.78
CA ASP A 567 2.77 -1.91 23.94
C ASP A 567 4.07 -1.71 23.15
N ASN A 568 3.98 -1.77 21.82
CA ASN A 568 5.14 -1.61 20.95
C ASN A 568 5.61 -0.15 20.81
N TYR A 569 4.84 0.84 21.30
CA TYR A 569 5.25 2.26 21.32
C TYR A 569 6.04 2.66 22.55
N SER A 570 6.05 1.78 23.56
CA SER A 570 6.67 2.08 24.84
C SER A 570 8.20 2.19 24.69
N LYS A 571 8.80 3.17 25.37
CA LYS A 571 10.27 3.33 25.39
C LYS A 571 10.95 2.14 26.05
N GLU A 572 10.24 1.50 26.98
CA GLU A 572 10.68 0.27 27.62
C GLU A 572 10.84 -0.86 26.60
N TRP A 573 9.95 -0.94 25.60
CA TRP A 573 10.09 -1.89 24.50
C TRP A 573 11.30 -1.60 23.62
N GLU A 574 11.60 -0.34 23.31
CA GLU A 574 12.81 0.00 22.52
C GLU A 574 14.09 -0.52 23.20
N VAL A 575 14.22 -0.31 24.53
CA VAL A 575 15.38 -0.77 25.31
C VAL A 575 15.40 -2.31 25.44
N GLU A 576 14.24 -2.92 25.68
CA GLU A 576 14.12 -4.36 25.83
C GLU A 576 14.39 -5.10 24.51
N ALA A 577 13.91 -4.57 23.38
CA ALA A 577 14.17 -5.10 22.05
C ALA A 577 15.66 -5.10 21.73
N GLU A 578 16.37 -4.01 22.05
CA GLU A 578 17.82 -3.92 21.89
C GLU A 578 18.54 -4.96 22.76
N ARG A 579 18.13 -5.13 24.03
CA ARG A 579 18.66 -6.18 24.92
C ARG A 579 18.44 -7.60 24.36
N ARG A 580 17.33 -7.82 23.64
CA ARG A 580 17.00 -9.09 22.97
C ARG A 580 17.69 -9.26 21.61
N GLY A 581 18.44 -8.26 21.14
CA GLY A 581 19.11 -8.28 19.84
C GLY A 581 18.21 -7.99 18.64
N LEU A 582 17.00 -7.45 18.86
CA LEU A 582 16.10 -7.02 17.79
C LEU A 582 16.52 -5.63 17.29
N LEU A 583 16.80 -5.51 15.99
CA LEU A 583 17.28 -4.26 15.40
C LEU A 583 16.13 -3.25 15.25
N ASN A 584 16.35 -2.02 15.71
CA ASN A 584 15.47 -0.87 15.49
C ASN A 584 16.04 0.03 14.38
N ILE A 585 15.70 -0.24 13.13
CA ILE A 585 16.20 0.53 11.98
C ILE A 585 15.17 1.57 11.58
N LYS A 586 15.41 2.81 12.03
CA LYS A 586 14.48 3.92 11.82
C LYS A 586 14.50 4.46 10.39
N THR A 587 15.63 4.38 9.69
CA THR A 587 15.81 5.00 8.38
C THR A 587 15.79 3.97 7.24
N SER A 588 15.03 4.25 6.17
CA SER A 588 14.92 3.36 5.01
C SER A 588 16.27 3.05 4.33
N PRO A 589 17.17 4.02 4.05
CA PRO A 589 18.44 3.73 3.37
C PRO A 589 19.32 2.71 4.13
N ASN A 590 19.38 2.83 5.45
CA ASN A 590 20.10 1.88 6.29
C ASN A 590 19.45 0.49 6.26
N SER A 591 18.12 0.42 6.18
CA SER A 591 17.41 -0.86 6.07
C SER A 591 17.68 -1.55 4.73
N TYR A 592 17.79 -0.82 3.62
CA TYR A 592 18.07 -1.42 2.31
C TYR A 592 19.42 -2.13 2.27
N SER A 593 20.43 -1.63 3.00
CA SER A 593 21.76 -2.27 3.08
C SER A 593 21.70 -3.71 3.62
N LEU A 594 20.62 -4.08 4.31
CA LEU A 594 20.39 -5.44 4.78
C LEU A 594 20.15 -6.43 3.64
N LEU A 595 19.70 -5.98 2.46
CA LEU A 595 19.57 -6.83 1.27
C LEU A 595 20.93 -7.38 0.83
N SER A 596 22.01 -6.64 1.10
CA SER A 596 23.38 -7.03 0.74
C SER A 596 24.08 -7.89 1.80
N LYS A 597 23.48 -8.11 2.98
CA LYS A 597 24.09 -8.94 4.04
C LYS A 597 24.09 -10.42 3.65
N SER A 598 25.20 -11.11 3.94
CA SER A 598 25.44 -12.51 3.55
C SER A 598 24.28 -13.45 3.91
N ASN A 599 23.78 -13.41 5.16
CA ASN A 599 22.69 -14.29 5.61
C ASN A 599 21.41 -14.14 4.77
N HIS A 600 21.00 -12.90 4.50
CA HIS A 600 19.78 -12.63 3.72
C HIS A 600 19.96 -12.96 2.24
N ARG A 601 21.15 -12.71 1.69
CA ARG A 601 21.49 -13.07 0.31
C ARG A 601 21.47 -14.58 0.10
N GLU A 602 22.10 -15.33 1.00
CA GLU A 602 22.13 -16.79 0.95
C GLU A 602 20.71 -17.38 0.98
N MET A 603 19.84 -16.85 1.84
CA MET A 603 18.44 -17.27 1.93
C MET A 603 17.67 -17.01 0.63
N LEU A 604 17.76 -15.80 0.06
CA LEU A 604 17.00 -15.41 -1.14
C LEU A 604 17.54 -16.02 -2.43
N ILE A 605 18.86 -16.23 -2.54
CA ILE A 605 19.54 -16.66 -3.78
C ILE A 605 19.80 -18.17 -3.78
N GLU A 606 20.40 -18.71 -2.73
CA GLU A 606 20.91 -20.09 -2.73
C GLU A 606 19.88 -21.07 -2.18
N LYS A 607 19.29 -20.77 -1.03
CA LYS A 607 18.37 -21.69 -0.33
C LYS A 607 16.99 -21.70 -0.96
N CYS A 608 16.37 -20.53 -1.13
CA CYS A 608 15.01 -20.43 -1.68
C CYS A 608 14.99 -20.24 -3.20
N LYS A 609 16.09 -19.79 -3.81
CA LYS A 609 16.22 -19.54 -5.27
C LYS A 609 15.13 -18.62 -5.82
N VAL A 610 14.79 -17.59 -5.05
CA VAL A 610 13.77 -16.61 -5.42
C VAL A 610 14.35 -15.51 -6.31
N TYR A 611 15.56 -15.05 -6.00
CA TYR A 611 16.25 -14.01 -6.76
C TYR A 611 17.63 -14.47 -7.25
N SER A 612 18.08 -13.94 -8.38
CA SER A 612 19.48 -13.98 -8.79
C SER A 612 20.29 -12.89 -8.09
N GLU A 613 21.62 -13.00 -8.12
CA GLU A 613 22.50 -11.95 -7.60
C GLU A 613 22.29 -10.61 -8.32
N ALA A 614 22.11 -10.64 -9.64
CA ALA A 614 21.84 -9.46 -10.45
C ALA A 614 20.49 -8.83 -10.09
N GLU A 615 19.43 -9.64 -9.96
CA GLU A 615 18.08 -9.18 -9.59
C GLU A 615 18.05 -8.50 -8.22
N LEU A 616 18.73 -9.09 -7.22
CA LEU A 616 18.76 -8.53 -5.87
C LEU A 616 19.55 -7.21 -5.79
N ASN A 617 20.68 -7.12 -6.49
CA ASN A 617 21.48 -5.89 -6.57
C ASN A 617 20.72 -4.79 -7.31
N ALA A 618 20.07 -5.12 -8.44
CA ALA A 618 19.23 -4.20 -9.18
C ALA A 618 18.11 -3.64 -8.29
N ARG A 619 17.42 -4.50 -7.55
CA ARG A 619 16.38 -4.09 -6.60
C ARG A 619 16.91 -3.14 -5.52
N PHE A 620 18.07 -3.46 -4.94
CA PHE A 620 18.72 -2.60 -3.94
C PHE A 620 18.97 -1.19 -4.49
N HIS A 621 19.51 -1.07 -5.71
CA HIS A 621 19.74 0.22 -6.35
C HIS A 621 18.43 0.97 -6.67
N VAL A 622 17.40 0.27 -7.19
CA VAL A 622 16.10 0.89 -7.49
C VAL A 622 15.45 1.47 -6.22
N LEU A 623 15.54 0.77 -5.09
CA LEU A 623 14.98 1.25 -3.81
C LEU A 623 15.68 2.51 -3.31
N LEU A 624 17.02 2.58 -3.41
CA LEU A 624 17.80 3.76 -3.05
C LEU A 624 17.49 4.95 -3.96
N GLU A 625 17.54 4.75 -5.27
CA GLU A 625 17.26 5.79 -6.26
C GLU A 625 15.86 6.37 -6.08
N LYS A 626 14.86 5.49 -5.89
CA LYS A 626 13.47 5.91 -5.63
C LYS A 626 13.36 6.74 -4.36
N TYR A 627 13.99 6.32 -3.27
CA TYR A 627 13.97 7.04 -2.00
C TYR A 627 14.57 8.44 -2.13
N ALA A 628 15.74 8.57 -2.77
CA ALA A 628 16.38 9.86 -2.98
C ALA A 628 15.53 10.78 -3.87
N LYS A 629 14.96 10.25 -4.95
CA LYS A 629 14.10 11.01 -5.88
C LYS A 629 12.81 11.49 -5.23
N ASP A 630 12.13 10.65 -4.44
CA ASP A 630 10.92 11.03 -3.72
C ASP A 630 11.21 12.24 -2.80
N LEU A 631 12.28 12.19 -2.00
CA LEU A 631 12.66 13.29 -1.09
C LEU A 631 13.10 14.56 -1.82
N LEU A 632 13.79 14.44 -2.97
CA LEU A 632 14.13 15.58 -3.82
C LEU A 632 12.89 16.25 -4.40
N ILE A 633 11.91 15.48 -4.89
CA ILE A 633 10.64 16.01 -5.41
C ILE A 633 9.88 16.73 -4.30
N GLU A 634 9.81 16.15 -3.10
CA GLU A 634 9.19 16.79 -1.93
C GLU A 634 9.89 18.11 -1.58
N SER A 635 11.22 18.08 -1.45
CA SER A 635 12.01 19.26 -1.06
C SER A 635 11.88 20.39 -2.08
N ARG A 636 12.01 20.09 -3.37
CA ARG A 636 11.85 21.08 -4.46
C ARG A 636 10.42 21.64 -4.50
N THR A 637 9.42 20.80 -4.28
CA THR A 637 8.02 21.24 -4.22
C THR A 637 7.80 22.17 -3.04
N MET A 638 8.34 21.84 -1.86
CA MET A 638 8.26 22.69 -0.67
C MET A 638 8.92 24.05 -0.90
N VAL A 639 10.14 24.07 -1.45
CA VAL A 639 10.88 25.30 -1.79
C VAL A 639 10.04 26.19 -2.72
N SER A 640 9.55 25.62 -3.81
CA SER A 640 8.70 26.32 -4.79
C SER A 640 7.44 26.88 -4.12
N MET A 641 6.77 26.07 -3.28
CA MET A 641 5.55 26.49 -2.61
C MET A 641 5.78 27.64 -1.62
N VAL A 642 6.83 27.56 -0.82
CA VAL A 642 7.15 28.62 0.16
C VAL A 642 7.50 29.92 -0.55
N ARG A 643 8.28 29.87 -1.64
CA ARG A 643 8.66 31.06 -2.43
C ARG A 643 7.47 31.69 -3.16
N GLN A 644 6.59 30.88 -3.75
CA GLN A 644 5.55 31.38 -4.65
C GLN A 644 4.25 31.70 -3.93
N PHE A 645 3.88 30.94 -2.90
CA PHE A 645 2.57 31.04 -2.25
C PHE A 645 2.64 31.59 -0.83
N VAL A 646 3.65 31.21 -0.03
CA VAL A 646 3.70 31.55 1.41
C VAL A 646 4.34 32.91 1.66
N LEU A 647 5.62 33.09 1.29
CA LEU A 647 6.37 34.31 1.59
C LEU A 647 5.74 35.57 0.97
N PRO A 648 5.28 35.57 -0.31
CA PRO A 648 4.64 36.76 -0.90
C PRO A 648 3.37 37.19 -0.15
N VAL A 649 2.59 36.22 0.33
CA VAL A 649 1.39 36.46 1.15
C VAL A 649 1.78 37.07 2.49
N ALA A 650 2.76 36.50 3.17
CA ALA A 650 3.25 37.02 4.45
C ALA A 650 3.83 38.45 4.31
N PHE A 651 4.58 38.74 3.24
CA PHE A 651 5.07 40.09 2.95
C PHE A 651 3.95 41.09 2.71
N LYS A 652 2.92 40.69 1.96
CA LYS A 652 1.76 41.53 1.67
C LYS A 652 0.99 41.88 2.93
N TYR A 653 0.68 40.87 3.76
CA TYR A 653 -0.02 41.09 5.01
C TYR A 653 0.81 41.94 5.99
N ARG A 654 2.12 41.67 6.12
CA ARG A 654 3.04 42.50 6.91
C ARG A 654 3.02 43.97 6.48
N ARG A 655 3.07 44.23 5.17
CA ARG A 655 3.02 45.58 4.62
C ARG A 655 1.72 46.30 5.00
N GLU A 656 0.60 45.58 4.97
CA GLU A 656 -0.70 46.13 5.32
C GLU A 656 -0.78 46.50 6.80
N LEU A 657 -0.37 45.61 7.70
CA LEU A 657 -0.26 45.89 9.14
C LEU A 657 0.63 47.11 9.39
N MET A 658 1.82 47.15 8.79
CA MET A 658 2.75 48.29 8.93
C MET A 658 2.16 49.60 8.41
N SER A 659 1.39 49.55 7.33
CA SER A 659 0.72 50.74 6.79
C SER A 659 -0.38 51.25 7.73
N GLY A 660 -1.14 50.34 8.36
CA GLY A 660 -2.13 50.67 9.37
C GLY A 660 -1.51 51.36 10.58
N VAL A 661 -0.44 50.76 11.14
CA VAL A 661 0.31 51.33 12.26
C VAL A 661 0.87 52.71 11.91
N THR A 662 1.47 52.88 10.72
CA THR A 662 2.05 54.16 10.29
C THR A 662 1.00 55.26 10.14
N LEU A 663 -0.15 54.95 9.54
CA LEU A 663 -1.26 55.90 9.37
C LEU A 663 -1.86 56.34 10.72
N GLN A 664 -1.97 55.42 11.68
CA GLN A 664 -2.50 55.72 13.00
C GLN A 664 -1.52 56.51 13.86
N VAL A 665 -0.22 56.21 13.81
CA VAL A 665 0.83 56.99 14.48
C VAL A 665 0.89 58.41 13.91
N SER A 666 0.85 58.55 12.58
CA SER A 666 0.89 59.87 11.93
C SER A 666 -0.36 60.72 12.15
N SER A 667 -1.54 60.11 12.30
CA SER A 667 -2.78 60.82 12.64
C SER A 667 -2.90 61.17 14.13
N SER A 668 -2.35 60.34 15.03
CA SER A 668 -2.38 60.57 16.48
C SER A 668 -1.37 61.62 16.95
N PHE A 669 -0.29 61.84 16.19
CA PHE A 669 0.77 62.81 16.53
C PHE A 669 1.11 63.75 15.36
N PRO A 670 0.24 64.74 15.06
CA PRO A 670 0.49 65.73 14.03
C PRO A 670 1.53 66.77 14.50
N HIS A 671 2.82 66.43 14.38
CA HIS A 671 4.00 67.28 14.58
C HIS A 671 4.25 67.86 16.00
N LYS A 672 5.51 67.72 16.45
CA LYS A 672 6.19 68.37 17.60
C LYS A 672 6.21 67.65 18.97
N GLN A 673 6.46 66.34 19.01
CA GLN A 673 6.98 65.70 20.23
C GLN A 673 8.35 65.04 19.99
N PRO A 674 9.23 64.96 21.01
CA PRO A 674 10.51 64.26 20.91
C PRO A 674 10.31 62.80 20.48
N LEU A 675 11.23 62.28 19.66
CA LEU A 675 11.13 60.94 19.06
C LEU A 675 10.93 59.82 20.10
N GLU A 676 11.50 59.98 21.30
CA GLU A 676 11.41 59.01 22.41
C GLU A 676 10.02 58.95 23.08
N ASP A 677 9.33 60.10 23.19
CA ASP A 677 7.97 60.16 23.74
C ASP A 677 6.94 59.60 22.74
N VAL A 678 7.16 59.80 21.45
CA VAL A 678 6.35 59.21 20.38
C VAL A 678 6.54 57.69 20.32
N LEU A 679 7.77 57.19 20.44
CA LEU A 679 8.06 55.74 20.47
C LEU A 679 7.43 55.06 21.69
N SER A 680 7.54 55.64 22.89
CA SER A 680 6.97 55.07 24.11
C SER A 680 5.43 55.13 24.19
N SER A 681 4.80 56.13 23.57
CA SER A 681 3.33 56.25 23.48
C SER A 681 2.74 55.44 22.32
N SER A 682 3.46 55.31 21.20
CA SER A 682 3.11 54.43 20.08
C SER A 682 3.19 52.94 20.43
N LEU A 683 3.92 52.53 21.47
CA LEU A 683 3.87 51.16 22.01
C LEU A 683 2.56 50.84 22.77
N LYS A 684 1.82 51.87 23.22
CA LYS A 684 0.53 51.70 23.93
C LYS A 684 -0.66 51.75 22.96
N ILE A 685 -0.52 52.47 21.86
CA ILE A 685 -1.52 52.58 20.79
C ILE A 685 -1.13 51.54 19.73
N ASN A 686 -1.88 50.43 19.62
CA ASN A 686 -1.69 49.34 18.65
C ASN A 686 -0.74 48.20 19.06
N ALA A 687 -0.64 47.93 20.37
CA ALA A 687 0.17 46.82 20.89
C ALA A 687 -0.14 45.47 20.20
N ALA A 688 -1.40 45.19 19.86
CA ALA A 688 -1.79 43.96 19.17
C ALA A 688 -1.31 43.88 17.71
N GLU A 689 -1.42 44.95 16.93
CA GLU A 689 -0.95 45.00 15.54
C GLU A 689 0.58 44.96 15.48
N GLN A 690 1.26 45.66 16.41
CA GLN A 690 2.71 45.64 16.54
C GLN A 690 3.23 44.26 16.94
N ASP A 691 2.64 43.60 17.94
CA ASP A 691 2.98 42.23 18.34
C ASP A 691 2.78 41.26 17.18
N THR A 692 1.65 41.35 16.47
CA THR A 692 1.38 40.51 15.29
C THR A 692 2.42 40.73 14.19
N CYS A 693 2.76 41.98 13.89
CA CYS A 693 3.77 42.31 12.89
C CYS A 693 5.19 41.84 13.30
N GLN A 694 5.53 41.94 14.58
CA GLN A 694 6.81 41.45 15.11
C GLN A 694 6.91 39.93 14.99
N ARG A 695 5.87 39.20 15.41
CA ARG A 695 5.79 37.73 15.27
C ARG A 695 5.88 37.32 13.81
N LEU A 696 5.12 37.97 12.94
CA LEU A 696 5.15 37.70 11.50
C LEU A 696 6.54 37.92 10.90
N SER A 697 7.25 38.97 11.32
CA SER A 697 8.62 39.23 10.86
C SER A 697 9.62 38.17 11.33
N LEU A 698 9.53 37.76 12.60
CA LEU A 698 10.37 36.70 13.16
C LEU A 698 10.19 35.37 12.40
N GLU A 699 8.94 34.98 12.16
CA GLU A 699 8.63 33.73 11.47
C GLU A 699 8.99 33.79 9.97
N ILE A 700 8.82 34.95 9.32
CA ILE A 700 9.30 35.19 7.95
C ILE A 700 10.82 35.01 7.85
N ASP A 701 11.58 35.66 8.73
CA ASP A 701 13.04 35.64 8.68
C ASP A 701 13.59 34.24 9.00
N SER A 702 12.94 33.54 9.94
CA SER A 702 13.27 32.16 10.29
C SER A 702 12.95 31.21 9.14
N ALA A 703 11.75 31.28 8.56
CA ALA A 703 11.37 30.49 7.40
C ALA A 703 12.30 30.73 6.20
N TYR A 704 12.67 31.99 5.93
CA TYR A 704 13.59 32.32 4.83
C TYR A 704 15.00 31.76 5.06
N ARG A 705 15.50 31.79 6.30
CA ARG A 705 16.81 31.19 6.62
C ARG A 705 16.83 29.69 6.38
N VAL A 706 15.82 28.97 6.88
CA VAL A 706 15.73 27.51 6.71
C VAL A 706 15.50 27.16 5.24
N LEU A 707 14.73 27.96 4.51
CA LEU A 707 14.54 27.81 3.06
C LEU A 707 15.88 27.85 2.30
N LEU A 708 16.74 28.82 2.59
CA LEU A 708 18.07 28.92 1.96
C LEU A 708 18.96 27.72 2.29
N GLN A 709 18.87 27.20 3.53
CA GLN A 709 19.59 25.99 3.92
C GLN A 709 19.08 24.76 3.18
N LEU A 710 17.76 24.62 3.05
CA LEU A 710 17.12 23.54 2.31
C LEU A 710 17.54 23.57 0.84
N GLU A 711 17.55 24.73 0.20
CA GLU A 711 18.01 24.89 -1.19
C GLU A 711 19.46 24.46 -1.37
N SER A 712 20.36 24.93 -0.48
CA SER A 712 21.76 24.54 -0.54
C SER A 712 21.96 23.03 -0.34
N GLU A 713 21.16 22.38 0.51
CA GLU A 713 21.27 20.94 0.70
C GLU A 713 20.69 20.15 -0.48
N VAL A 714 19.60 20.62 -1.10
CA VAL A 714 19.05 20.05 -2.34
C VAL A 714 20.10 20.06 -3.45
N GLU A 715 20.81 21.19 -3.65
CA GLU A 715 21.89 21.29 -4.64
C GLU A 715 23.03 20.29 -4.37
N LYS A 716 23.38 20.05 -3.10
CA LYS A 716 24.42 19.06 -2.74
C LYS A 716 23.98 17.63 -3.03
N VAL A 717 22.73 17.28 -2.70
CA VAL A 717 22.20 15.93 -2.96
C VAL A 717 22.14 15.67 -4.47
N GLU A 718 21.77 16.67 -5.26
CA GLU A 718 21.78 16.59 -6.73
C GLU A 718 23.21 16.45 -7.26
N ALA A 719 24.17 17.22 -6.75
CA ALA A 719 25.56 17.13 -7.19
C ALA A 719 26.16 15.73 -7.04
N ILE A 720 25.71 14.93 -6.06
CA ILE A 720 26.12 13.53 -5.89
C ILE A 720 25.65 12.67 -7.08
N GLU A 721 24.41 12.83 -7.54
CA GLU A 721 23.86 12.11 -8.71
C GLU A 721 24.62 12.47 -9.99
N HIS A 722 24.86 13.77 -10.20
CA HIS A 722 25.56 14.27 -11.38
C HIS A 722 27.02 13.79 -11.48
N GLN A 723 27.62 13.39 -10.35
CA GLN A 723 28.99 12.87 -10.29
C GLN A 723 29.04 11.33 -10.36
N ASN A 724 27.94 10.66 -10.68
CA ASN A 724 27.81 9.19 -10.58
C ASN A 724 28.17 8.67 -9.18
N GLY A 725 27.83 9.44 -8.13
CA GLY A 725 28.04 9.04 -6.75
C GLY A 725 27.21 7.81 -6.38
N ASP A 726 27.65 7.08 -5.36
CA ASP A 726 26.95 5.91 -4.84
C ASP A 726 25.50 6.27 -4.46
N PRO A 727 24.47 5.58 -5.00
CA PRO A 727 23.06 5.78 -4.62
C PRO A 727 22.80 5.71 -3.12
N LEU A 728 23.63 4.96 -2.38
CA LEU A 728 23.57 4.93 -0.92
C LEU A 728 23.98 6.27 -0.31
N CYS A 729 25.08 6.86 -0.77
CA CYS A 729 25.52 8.19 -0.33
C CYS A 729 24.48 9.27 -0.64
N GLN A 730 23.86 9.22 -1.82
CA GLN A 730 22.79 10.15 -2.18
C GLN A 730 21.58 10.00 -1.25
N SER A 731 21.16 8.76 -0.99
CA SER A 731 20.01 8.46 -0.13
C SER A 731 20.23 8.86 1.33
N LEU A 732 21.45 8.68 1.84
CA LEU A 732 21.84 9.12 3.19
C LEU A 732 21.92 10.65 3.28
N ALA A 733 22.42 11.32 2.23
CA ALA A 733 22.42 12.77 2.18
C ALA A 733 20.99 13.35 2.15
N ALA A 734 20.08 12.69 1.42
CA ALA A 734 18.68 13.08 1.34
C ALA A 734 17.95 13.03 2.69
N GLU A 735 18.42 12.24 3.67
CA GLU A 735 17.83 12.19 5.02
C GLU A 735 17.83 13.55 5.71
N LYS A 736 18.87 14.37 5.49
CA LYS A 736 18.95 15.73 6.05
C LYS A 736 17.85 16.65 5.52
N LEU A 737 17.35 16.39 4.30
CA LEU A 737 16.26 17.16 3.73
C LEU A 737 14.99 17.01 4.57
N THR A 738 14.70 15.81 5.07
CA THR A 738 13.51 15.55 5.90
C THR A 738 13.50 16.39 7.19
N LEU A 739 14.67 16.56 7.83
CA LEU A 739 14.82 17.40 9.01
C LEU A 739 14.57 18.88 8.70
N LEU A 740 15.20 19.40 7.64
CA LEU A 740 15.04 20.79 7.21
C LEU A 740 13.61 21.10 6.73
N MET A 741 12.98 20.18 6.02
CA MET A 741 11.56 20.30 5.64
C MET A 741 10.66 20.34 6.88
N SER A 742 10.92 19.53 7.89
CA SER A 742 10.15 19.54 9.14
C SER A 742 10.32 20.86 9.89
N GLU A 743 11.54 21.39 9.96
CA GLU A 743 11.83 22.70 10.57
C GLU A 743 11.16 23.85 9.80
N LEU A 744 11.28 23.87 8.47
CA LEU A 744 10.64 24.88 7.63
C LEU A 744 9.11 24.86 7.78
N ARG A 745 8.51 23.67 7.86
CA ARG A 745 7.08 23.51 8.06
C ARG A 745 6.61 24.18 9.35
N VAL A 746 7.34 24.03 10.45
CA VAL A 746 6.96 24.64 11.75
C VAL A 746 6.80 26.16 11.62
N HIS A 747 7.71 26.83 10.92
CA HIS A 747 7.62 28.27 10.70
C HIS A 747 6.47 28.64 9.76
N VAL A 748 6.26 27.86 8.69
CA VAL A 748 5.18 28.12 7.72
C VAL A 748 3.79 27.89 8.34
N ASP A 749 3.61 26.86 9.15
CA ASP A 749 2.34 26.57 9.82
C ASP A 749 1.97 27.68 10.83
N LYS A 750 2.96 28.35 11.44
CA LYS A 750 2.74 29.56 12.25
C LYS A 750 2.40 30.78 11.39
N LEU A 751 3.00 30.93 10.20
CA LEU A 751 2.61 31.98 9.26
C LEU A 751 1.16 31.81 8.80
N GLU A 752 0.69 30.57 8.61
CA GLU A 752 -0.72 30.26 8.34
C GLU A 752 -1.64 30.68 9.49
N GLU A 753 -1.20 30.50 10.74
CA GLU A 753 -1.95 30.93 11.92
C GLU A 753 -2.07 32.44 12.06
N LEU A 754 -0.98 33.16 11.78
CA LEU A 754 -0.94 34.62 11.92
C LEU A 754 -1.61 35.35 10.75
N SER A 755 -1.72 34.69 9.59
CA SER A 755 -2.27 35.29 8.37
C SER A 755 -3.78 35.10 8.28
N PRO A 756 -4.57 36.15 7.97
CA PRO A 756 -6.00 36.00 7.73
C PRO A 756 -6.29 35.11 6.52
N ASP A 757 -7.39 34.35 6.59
CA ASP A 757 -7.83 33.42 5.53
C ASP A 757 -7.94 34.09 4.15
N GLU A 758 -8.30 35.38 4.11
CA GLU A 758 -8.43 36.15 2.87
C GLU A 758 -7.13 36.23 2.04
N TYR A 759 -5.96 36.11 2.68
CA TYR A 759 -4.67 36.15 1.99
C TYR A 759 -4.13 34.76 1.69
N TRP A 760 -4.53 33.74 2.45
CA TRP A 760 -3.98 32.40 2.36
C TRP A 760 -4.54 31.65 1.14
N GLN A 761 -3.68 31.29 0.20
CA GLN A 761 -4.12 30.74 -1.10
C GLN A 761 -4.30 29.21 -1.11
N LEU A 762 -3.65 28.52 -0.17
CA LEU A 762 -3.68 27.06 -0.11
C LEU A 762 -4.87 26.61 0.75
N PRO A 763 -5.69 25.64 0.30
CA PRO A 763 -6.73 25.05 1.14
C PRO A 763 -6.19 24.58 2.49
N LYS A 764 -6.84 25.01 3.58
CA LYS A 764 -6.45 24.65 4.95
C LYS A 764 -6.90 23.24 5.27
N TYR A 765 -6.31 22.61 6.28
CA TYR A 765 -6.73 21.28 6.71
C TYR A 765 -8.19 21.25 7.21
N SER A 766 -8.70 22.34 7.80
CA SER A 766 -10.12 22.47 8.15
C SER A 766 -11.04 22.27 6.95
N ASP A 767 -10.67 22.88 5.82
CA ASP A 767 -11.44 22.82 4.57
C ASP A 767 -11.36 21.43 3.94
N ILE A 768 -10.22 20.74 4.11
CA ILE A 768 -10.01 19.41 3.55
C ILE A 768 -10.73 18.34 4.36
N PHE A 769 -10.79 18.47 5.70
CA PHE A 769 -11.37 17.45 6.57
C PHE A 769 -12.88 17.55 6.77
N PHE A 770 -13.47 18.74 6.70
CA PHE A 770 -14.85 18.96 7.17
C PHE A 770 -15.79 19.67 6.18
N ASN A 771 -15.38 19.89 4.93
CA ASN A 771 -16.28 20.45 3.90
C ASN A 771 -17.28 19.45 3.31
#